data_AF-A0A521UDS1-F1
#
_entry.id   AF-A0A521UDS1-F1
#
_cell.length_a   1.000
_cell.length_b   1.000
_cell.length_c   1.000
_cell.angle_alpha   90.00
_cell.angle_beta   90.00
_cell.angle_gamma   90.00
#
_symmetry.space_group_name_H-M   'P 1'
#
loop_
_entity.id
_entity.type
_entity.pdbx_description
1 polymer ?
#
loop_
_entity_poly.entity_id
_entity_poly.type
_entity_poly.pdbx_seq_one_letter_code
_entity_poly.pdbx_strand_id
1 'polypeptide(L)'
;MKAVVMAGGEGSRLRPLTIARPKPMIPIVNKPCIEHILLLLKRHGIREVVITVQYLASSIQEYFGDGSSWDMDITYSVEDTPLGTAGSVKHAARSLTEPFLVISGDALTDFDLTKVIAFHQARKSMATITLYRVPNPLEYGVVIINEEGTIRQFLEKPSWGEVFSDTVNTGIYVLDPRVFEYYESGRPVDFSQDVFPELLRAGEPIFGYVADGYWCDVGNIQEYIRASWDVLSGKVNVGSLGKHLGGDIWCESDEISIAPDAQLFGPLFIGDDCKIRSGAIVHGPSVIRRSTVIDKGAHVARTIIFRDSYIGERAELRGAIVGRQCSIKARAMIFEGVVVGDSTTVAEDSIIQPNVKIWPNKEIERGATVSSSIIWGSQGRRVLFGRWGVTGLANIDLTPEFAAKLGAAYGGTLPKGSTVIVNRDPHRTPRMIKRAMISGLPSAGINVLDIKTVPLPVARYLTRTSETMGGVHVQLSPFDPRVVDIKFFDSRGLEVDKASQRKIENTFFREDFRRVYLDEIGSINEAPTLIDNYLLKFVEALGIGKKNGHGSSRPLVVDYANATAANILPGLFNRMGLDVVSLNAAIDENRLARSPEEFDQDMRQLASVVAALRAELGVRIDAGGERIYVVDERGEIVPGPTLLAAIAALELKAKGGTIAVPVSASRVFEEIAQTYGGSVVRTKVDPHALMLAATREDVVLAGDGEGGFAFPQIQPAFDGLFAIANLVELLRAQGTRLSDVIDSLPKHHVVRTRVSCPWEAKGKVMRLLNEQYRDRRTRQIDGVKVDLGREWVLVLPDADRPLFHVIAESTSREGAQALADKYTGLINGLQR
;
A
#
# COMPACT_ATOMS: atom_id res chain seq x y z
N MET A 1 -32.86 31.33 -18.34
CA MET A 1 -31.60 30.55 -18.32
C MET A 1 -31.52 29.80 -17.01
N LYS A 2 -31.44 28.47 -17.09
CA LYS A 2 -31.23 27.57 -15.94
C LYS A 2 -29.74 27.36 -15.67
N ALA A 3 -29.41 26.93 -14.46
CA ALA A 3 -28.09 26.40 -14.14
C ALA A 3 -28.15 24.94 -13.68
N VAL A 4 -27.08 24.19 -13.95
CA VAL A 4 -26.85 22.84 -13.43
C VAL A 4 -25.65 22.88 -12.51
N VAL A 5 -25.85 22.53 -11.24
CA VAL A 5 -24.78 22.44 -10.24
C VAL A 5 -24.38 20.98 -10.05
N MET A 6 -23.14 20.64 -10.41
CA MET A 6 -22.66 19.26 -10.31
C MET A 6 -22.20 18.94 -8.89
N ALA A 7 -22.90 18.05 -8.19
CA ALA A 7 -22.69 17.78 -6.76
C ALA A 7 -22.51 16.28 -6.42
N GLY A 8 -22.23 15.43 -7.41
CA GLY A 8 -22.15 13.96 -7.24
C GLY A 8 -20.85 13.39 -6.68
N GLY A 9 -19.79 14.18 -6.49
CA GLY A 9 -18.46 13.66 -6.14
C GLY A 9 -18.27 13.23 -4.67
N GLU A 10 -17.61 12.08 -4.44
CA GLU A 10 -17.34 11.53 -3.09
C GLU A 10 -16.28 12.31 -2.28
N GLY A 11 -15.43 13.11 -2.92
CA GLY A 11 -14.43 13.94 -2.23
C GLY A 11 -13.35 13.16 -1.45
N SER A 12 -12.87 12.02 -1.95
CA SER A 12 -11.94 11.13 -1.24
C SER A 12 -10.63 11.81 -0.77
N ARG A 13 -10.11 12.78 -1.51
CA ARG A 13 -8.90 13.56 -1.17
C ARG A 13 -9.06 14.47 0.06
N LEU A 14 -10.29 14.78 0.45
CA LEU A 14 -10.64 15.60 1.62
C LEU A 14 -10.92 14.76 2.87
N ARG A 15 -10.83 13.43 2.78
CA ARG A 15 -11.00 12.55 3.95
C ARG A 15 -9.94 12.92 5.02
N PRO A 16 -10.34 12.99 6.31
CA PRO A 16 -11.60 12.48 6.88
C PRO A 16 -12.83 13.41 6.83
N LEU A 17 -12.74 14.63 6.28
CA LEU A 17 -13.85 15.62 6.33
C LEU A 17 -15.08 15.21 5.51
N THR A 18 -14.90 14.36 4.50
CA THR A 18 -15.94 13.89 3.56
C THR A 18 -16.46 12.49 3.86
N ILE A 19 -16.15 11.91 5.04
CA ILE A 19 -16.63 10.56 5.40
C ILE A 19 -18.14 10.51 5.60
N ALA A 20 -18.70 11.53 6.25
CA ALA A 20 -20.13 11.62 6.58
C ALA A 20 -20.77 12.87 5.96
N ARG A 21 -20.18 13.39 4.89
CA ARG A 21 -20.61 14.63 4.24
C ARG A 21 -20.15 14.67 2.78
N PRO A 22 -21.03 15.06 1.83
CA PRO A 22 -20.62 15.22 0.45
C PRO A 22 -19.69 16.43 0.29
N LYS A 23 -18.75 16.36 -0.67
CA LYS A 23 -17.74 17.41 -0.93
C LYS A 23 -18.35 18.83 -1.04
N PRO A 24 -19.44 19.05 -1.79
CA PRO A 24 -20.08 20.37 -1.93
C PRO A 24 -20.59 20.96 -0.60
N MET A 25 -20.86 20.09 0.39
CA MET A 25 -21.36 20.49 1.70
C MET A 25 -20.25 20.84 2.71
N ILE A 26 -18.97 20.75 2.33
CA ILE A 26 -17.88 21.20 3.21
C ILE A 26 -17.98 22.72 3.39
N PRO A 27 -18.01 23.21 4.63
CA PRO A 27 -18.16 24.63 4.90
C PRO A 27 -16.86 25.40 4.66
N ILE A 28 -16.94 26.48 3.89
CA ILE A 28 -15.90 27.48 3.75
C ILE A 28 -16.30 28.67 4.62
N VAL A 29 -15.55 28.87 5.72
CA VAL A 29 -15.85 29.82 6.80
C VAL A 29 -17.20 29.53 7.48
N ASN A 30 -18.32 30.10 7.01
CA ASN A 30 -19.65 29.92 7.59
C ASN A 30 -20.61 29.09 6.73
N LYS A 31 -20.46 29.10 5.41
CA LYS A 31 -21.40 28.46 4.48
C LYS A 31 -20.80 27.25 3.75
N PRO A 32 -21.57 26.20 3.43
CA PRO A 32 -21.19 25.15 2.48
C PRO A 32 -20.66 25.71 1.15
N CYS A 33 -19.73 25.01 0.51
CA CYS A 33 -19.20 25.41 -0.80
C CYS A 33 -20.32 25.61 -1.84
N ILE A 34 -21.28 24.69 -1.88
CA ILE A 34 -22.44 24.78 -2.79
C ILE A 34 -23.37 25.97 -2.50
N GLU A 35 -23.46 26.41 -1.23
CA GLU A 35 -24.23 27.59 -0.89
C GLU A 35 -23.60 28.86 -1.48
N HIS A 36 -22.27 28.98 -1.44
CA HIS A 36 -21.56 30.08 -2.09
C HIS A 36 -21.86 30.15 -3.59
N ILE A 37 -21.96 29.00 -4.25
CA ILE A 37 -22.32 28.89 -5.67
C ILE A 37 -23.77 29.31 -5.92
N LEU A 38 -24.73 28.82 -5.14
CA LEU A 38 -26.14 29.19 -5.29
C LEU A 38 -26.34 30.71 -5.07
N LEU A 39 -25.64 31.30 -4.09
CA LEU A 39 -25.65 32.75 -3.87
C LEU A 39 -24.97 33.52 -5.00
N LEU A 40 -23.95 32.97 -5.65
CA LEU A 40 -23.34 33.56 -6.85
C LEU A 40 -24.34 33.54 -8.02
N LEU A 41 -24.97 32.38 -8.29
CA LEU A 41 -26.00 32.24 -9.33
C LEU A 41 -27.13 33.25 -9.13
N LYS A 42 -27.64 33.35 -7.90
CA LYS A 42 -28.69 34.30 -7.53
C LYS A 42 -28.26 35.75 -7.74
N ARG A 43 -27.02 36.12 -7.39
CA ARG A 43 -26.45 37.46 -7.63
C ARG A 43 -26.42 37.83 -9.12
N HIS A 44 -26.28 36.84 -10.00
CA HIS A 44 -26.32 37.00 -11.45
C HIS A 44 -27.71 36.75 -12.08
N GLY A 45 -28.77 36.68 -11.25
CA GLY A 45 -30.16 36.55 -11.70
C GLY A 45 -30.58 35.14 -12.11
N ILE A 46 -29.76 34.12 -11.86
CA ILE A 46 -30.07 32.72 -12.17
C ILE A 46 -30.72 32.09 -10.94
N ARG A 47 -32.02 31.82 -11.04
CA ARG A 47 -32.84 31.32 -9.91
C ARG A 47 -33.35 29.90 -10.10
N GLU A 48 -33.44 29.42 -11.33
CA GLU A 48 -33.82 28.04 -11.66
C GLU A 48 -32.57 27.16 -11.74
N VAL A 49 -32.43 26.21 -10.82
CA VAL A 49 -31.23 25.39 -10.65
C VAL A 49 -31.58 23.91 -10.60
N VAL A 50 -30.85 23.11 -11.36
CA VAL A 50 -30.85 21.65 -11.25
C VAL A 50 -29.57 21.21 -10.55
N ILE A 51 -29.67 20.50 -9.44
CA ILE A 51 -28.50 19.94 -8.74
C ILE A 51 -28.39 18.45 -9.09
N THR A 52 -27.26 18.05 -9.69
CA THR A 52 -26.98 16.62 -9.94
C THR A 52 -26.35 16.01 -8.69
N VAL A 53 -26.98 14.98 -8.14
CA VAL A 53 -26.60 14.39 -6.85
C VAL A 53 -26.48 12.87 -6.96
N GLN A 54 -25.52 12.32 -6.23
CA GLN A 54 -25.31 10.87 -6.12
C GLN A 54 -24.92 10.56 -4.67
N TYR A 55 -23.68 10.88 -4.29
CA TYR A 55 -23.15 10.57 -2.96
C TYR A 55 -23.81 11.42 -1.88
N LEU A 56 -24.43 10.76 -0.89
CA LEU A 56 -25.14 11.41 0.24
C LEU A 56 -26.14 12.50 -0.22
N ALA A 57 -26.88 12.25 -1.31
CA ALA A 57 -27.83 13.19 -1.90
C ALA A 57 -28.81 13.82 -0.88
N SER A 58 -29.28 13.04 0.10
CA SER A 58 -30.19 13.50 1.14
C SER A 58 -29.64 14.68 1.93
N SER A 59 -28.33 14.75 2.18
CA SER A 59 -27.71 15.86 2.92
C SER A 59 -27.83 17.20 2.20
N ILE A 60 -27.83 17.19 0.86
CA ILE A 60 -28.00 18.40 0.05
C ILE A 60 -29.49 18.75 -0.03
N GLN A 61 -30.34 17.74 -0.28
CA GLN A 61 -31.79 17.91 -0.38
C GLN A 61 -32.41 18.44 0.91
N GLU A 62 -32.01 17.93 2.07
CA GLU A 62 -32.46 18.38 3.38
C GLU A 62 -32.05 19.84 3.68
N TYR A 63 -30.89 20.28 3.17
CA TYR A 63 -30.38 21.62 3.45
C TYR A 63 -31.03 22.70 2.57
N PHE A 64 -31.20 22.42 1.27
CA PHE A 64 -31.72 23.41 0.32
C PHE A 64 -33.22 23.28 0.04
N GLY A 65 -33.83 22.12 0.31
CA GLY A 65 -35.23 21.87 -0.01
C GLY A 65 -35.52 22.09 -1.50
N ASP A 66 -36.69 22.64 -1.82
CA ASP A 66 -37.05 23.08 -3.17
C ASP A 66 -36.48 24.46 -3.55
N GLY A 67 -35.63 25.06 -2.69
CA GLY A 67 -35.06 26.39 -2.91
C GLY A 67 -35.96 27.55 -2.50
N SER A 68 -37.22 27.32 -2.09
CA SER A 68 -38.16 28.40 -1.73
C SER A 68 -37.64 29.31 -0.61
N SER A 69 -36.98 28.72 0.40
CA SER A 69 -36.33 29.47 1.50
C SER A 69 -35.13 30.31 1.06
N TRP A 70 -34.61 30.06 -0.15
CA TRP A 70 -33.49 30.74 -0.76
C TRP A 70 -33.93 31.74 -1.85
N ASP A 71 -35.23 31.86 -2.12
CA ASP A 71 -35.79 32.64 -3.24
C ASP A 71 -35.17 32.17 -4.58
N MET A 72 -35.17 30.84 -4.74
CA MET A 72 -34.72 30.07 -5.91
C MET A 72 -35.70 28.91 -6.16
N ASP A 73 -35.64 28.31 -7.34
CA ASP A 73 -36.34 27.07 -7.71
C ASP A 73 -35.29 25.98 -7.95
N ILE A 74 -35.21 25.02 -7.03
CA ILE A 74 -34.18 23.97 -7.02
C ILE A 74 -34.83 22.61 -7.28
N THR A 75 -34.41 21.98 -8.38
CA THR A 75 -34.76 20.60 -8.73
C THR A 75 -33.54 19.69 -8.58
N TYR A 76 -33.75 18.41 -8.23
CA TYR A 76 -32.66 17.44 -8.07
C TYR A 76 -32.70 16.38 -9.17
N SER A 77 -31.54 16.10 -9.75
CA SER A 77 -31.31 14.96 -10.64
C SER A 77 -30.49 13.93 -9.86
N VAL A 78 -31.16 12.89 -9.34
CA VAL A 78 -30.52 11.82 -8.56
C VAL A 78 -30.03 10.73 -9.50
N GLU A 79 -28.75 10.37 -9.36
CA GLU A 79 -28.13 9.29 -10.13
C GLU A 79 -28.06 8.00 -9.31
N ASP A 80 -28.47 6.87 -9.89
CA ASP A 80 -28.33 5.55 -9.25
C ASP A 80 -26.87 5.05 -9.27
N THR A 81 -26.13 5.41 -10.32
CA THR A 81 -24.72 5.07 -10.53
C THR A 81 -23.97 6.30 -11.01
N PRO A 82 -22.66 6.47 -10.72
CA PRO A 82 -21.93 7.65 -11.16
C PRO A 82 -21.86 7.76 -12.70
N LEU A 83 -22.48 8.79 -13.28
CA LEU A 83 -22.54 8.99 -14.73
C LEU A 83 -21.44 9.92 -15.28
N GLY A 84 -20.47 10.31 -14.46
CA GLY A 84 -19.44 11.27 -14.86
C GLY A 84 -19.97 12.71 -14.98
N THR A 85 -19.08 13.66 -15.28
CA THR A 85 -19.44 15.08 -15.28
C THR A 85 -20.47 15.44 -16.36
N ALA A 86 -20.33 14.93 -17.57
CA ALA A 86 -21.28 15.21 -18.65
C ALA A 86 -22.52 14.30 -18.61
N GLY A 87 -22.35 13.04 -18.21
CA GLY A 87 -23.47 12.11 -18.08
C GLY A 87 -24.46 12.52 -17.00
N SER A 88 -23.99 13.08 -15.87
CA SER A 88 -24.85 13.64 -14.81
C SER A 88 -25.74 14.78 -15.33
N VAL A 89 -25.17 15.69 -16.14
CA VAL A 89 -25.92 16.79 -16.77
C VAL A 89 -26.90 16.26 -17.81
N LYS A 90 -26.53 15.26 -18.59
CA LYS A 90 -27.43 14.62 -19.58
C LYS A 90 -28.60 13.90 -18.93
N HIS A 91 -28.42 13.36 -17.73
CA HIS A 91 -29.54 12.80 -16.96
C HIS A 91 -30.64 13.85 -16.70
N ALA A 92 -30.27 15.13 -16.59
CA ALA A 92 -31.18 16.26 -16.45
C ALA A 92 -31.66 16.88 -17.78
N ALA A 93 -31.28 16.33 -18.95
CA ALA A 93 -31.49 16.98 -20.25
C ALA A 93 -32.95 17.36 -20.56
N ARG A 94 -33.93 16.61 -20.03
CA ARG A 94 -35.36 16.87 -20.25
C ARG A 94 -35.82 18.26 -19.77
N SER A 95 -35.14 18.84 -18.78
CA SER A 95 -35.48 20.16 -18.23
C SER A 95 -34.64 21.30 -18.82
N LEU A 96 -33.72 21.02 -19.74
CA LEU A 96 -32.71 21.93 -20.28
C LEU A 96 -32.93 22.17 -21.79
N THR A 97 -33.99 22.89 -22.13
CA THR A 97 -34.42 23.14 -23.53
C THR A 97 -33.91 24.45 -24.13
N GLU A 98 -33.31 25.32 -23.31
CA GLU A 98 -32.66 26.58 -23.71
C GLU A 98 -31.19 26.56 -23.23
N PRO A 99 -30.31 27.45 -23.76
CA PRO A 99 -28.94 27.54 -23.27
C PRO A 99 -28.88 27.66 -21.75
N PHE A 100 -27.99 26.88 -21.14
CA PHE A 100 -27.90 26.71 -19.69
C PHE A 100 -26.46 26.79 -19.21
N LEU A 101 -26.30 27.19 -17.95
CA LEU A 101 -25.01 27.24 -17.27
C LEU A 101 -24.75 25.90 -16.56
N VAL A 102 -23.54 25.39 -16.59
CA VAL A 102 -23.06 24.29 -15.75
C VAL A 102 -21.98 24.83 -14.84
N ILE A 103 -22.00 24.47 -13.56
CA ILE A 103 -20.99 24.86 -12.58
C ILE A 103 -20.70 23.70 -11.61
N SER A 104 -19.43 23.46 -11.32
CA SER A 104 -19.04 22.45 -10.33
C SER A 104 -19.41 22.89 -8.91
N GLY A 105 -20.06 22.03 -8.14
CA GLY A 105 -20.55 22.29 -6.77
C GLY A 105 -19.45 22.45 -5.70
N ASP A 106 -18.20 22.30 -6.08
CA ASP A 106 -17.02 22.27 -5.22
C ASP A 106 -15.96 23.33 -5.57
N ALA A 107 -16.32 24.29 -6.42
CA ALA A 107 -15.50 25.45 -6.75
C ALA A 107 -15.92 26.68 -5.95
N LEU A 108 -14.96 27.38 -5.36
CA LEU A 108 -15.18 28.70 -4.77
C LEU A 108 -14.77 29.77 -5.79
N THR A 109 -15.70 30.64 -6.16
CA THR A 109 -15.45 31.69 -7.17
C THR A 109 -16.38 32.90 -6.97
N ASP A 110 -15.94 34.05 -7.47
CA ASP A 110 -16.73 35.28 -7.59
C ASP A 110 -16.76 35.83 -9.03
N PHE A 111 -16.55 34.95 -10.02
CA PHE A 111 -16.61 35.32 -11.43
C PHE A 111 -17.94 35.99 -11.81
N ASP A 112 -17.84 36.97 -12.70
CA ASP A 112 -19.00 37.63 -13.29
C ASP A 112 -19.66 36.73 -14.33
N LEU A 113 -20.60 35.90 -13.88
CA LEU A 113 -21.31 34.93 -14.74
C LEU A 113 -22.13 35.63 -15.84
N THR A 114 -22.59 36.86 -15.61
CA THR A 114 -23.33 37.64 -16.61
C THR A 114 -22.47 37.92 -17.84
N LYS A 115 -21.17 38.22 -17.65
CA LYS A 115 -20.24 38.39 -18.78
C LYS A 115 -19.99 37.10 -19.56
N VAL A 116 -19.85 35.97 -18.87
CA VAL A 116 -19.66 34.65 -19.51
C VAL A 116 -20.87 34.31 -20.39
N ILE A 117 -22.08 34.55 -19.88
CA ILE A 117 -23.35 34.32 -20.60
C ILE A 117 -23.47 35.25 -21.80
N ALA A 118 -23.19 36.55 -21.63
CA ALA A 118 -23.22 37.52 -22.72
C ALA A 118 -22.23 37.15 -23.83
N PHE A 119 -21.03 36.67 -23.48
CA PHE A 119 -20.04 36.20 -24.43
C PHE A 119 -20.54 34.98 -25.23
N HIS A 120 -21.14 33.99 -24.57
CA HIS A 120 -21.74 32.82 -25.22
C HIS A 120 -22.82 33.23 -26.24
N GLN A 121 -23.72 34.13 -25.84
CA GLN A 121 -24.79 34.63 -26.71
C GLN A 121 -24.25 35.41 -27.91
N ALA A 122 -23.27 36.28 -27.70
CA ALA A 122 -22.66 37.07 -28.77
C ALA A 122 -21.93 36.20 -29.81
N ARG A 123 -21.27 35.12 -29.36
CA ARG A 123 -20.54 34.18 -30.22
C ARG A 123 -21.42 33.09 -30.83
N LYS A 124 -22.66 32.91 -30.35
CA LYS A 124 -23.58 31.82 -30.75
C LYS A 124 -22.90 30.45 -30.65
N SER A 125 -22.19 30.23 -29.56
CA SER A 125 -21.34 29.06 -29.34
C SER A 125 -22.17 27.80 -29.05
N MET A 126 -21.66 26.63 -29.46
CA MET A 126 -22.17 25.35 -28.97
C MET A 126 -21.80 25.16 -27.49
N ALA A 127 -20.57 25.55 -27.14
CA ALA A 127 -20.09 25.54 -25.77
C ALA A 127 -19.13 26.72 -25.51
N THR A 128 -19.34 27.41 -24.40
CA THR A 128 -18.41 28.40 -23.86
C THR A 128 -17.82 27.85 -22.57
N ILE A 129 -16.50 27.73 -22.51
CA ILE A 129 -15.77 27.22 -21.35
C ILE A 129 -15.13 28.38 -20.61
N THR A 130 -15.43 28.51 -19.33
CA THR A 130 -14.79 29.53 -18.48
C THR A 130 -13.41 29.04 -18.09
N LEU A 131 -12.39 29.85 -18.37
CA LEU A 131 -10.99 29.56 -18.11
C LEU A 131 -10.45 30.50 -17.03
N TYR A 132 -9.45 30.04 -16.29
CA TYR A 132 -8.77 30.85 -15.29
C TYR A 132 -7.26 30.69 -15.40
N ARG A 133 -6.50 31.76 -15.12
CA ARG A 133 -5.03 31.71 -15.15
C ARG A 133 -4.49 31.27 -13.79
N VAL A 134 -3.69 30.22 -13.78
CA VAL A 134 -3.04 29.71 -12.57
C VAL A 134 -1.52 29.64 -12.73
N PRO A 135 -0.74 29.97 -11.69
CA PRO A 135 0.72 29.86 -11.75
C PRO A 135 1.25 28.44 -11.97
N ASN A 136 0.48 27.43 -11.53
CA ASN A 136 0.83 26.01 -11.70
C ASN A 136 -0.37 25.24 -12.27
N PRO A 137 -0.35 24.90 -13.58
CA PRO A 137 -1.48 24.25 -14.25
C PRO A 137 -1.47 22.71 -14.18
N LEU A 138 -0.44 22.07 -13.60
CA LEU A 138 -0.24 20.61 -13.66
C LEU A 138 -1.39 19.78 -13.05
N GLU A 139 -2.07 20.32 -12.05
CA GLU A 139 -3.16 19.63 -11.33
C GLU A 139 -4.50 19.74 -12.07
N TYR A 140 -4.56 20.45 -13.20
CA TYR A 140 -5.79 20.83 -13.90
C TYR A 140 -5.76 20.47 -15.39
N GLY A 141 -6.92 20.57 -16.06
CA GLY A 141 -7.02 20.52 -17.51
C GLY A 141 -6.61 21.85 -18.13
N VAL A 142 -5.56 21.85 -18.95
CA VAL A 142 -5.06 23.01 -19.70
C VAL A 142 -5.81 23.16 -21.01
N VAL A 143 -6.22 24.38 -21.31
CA VAL A 143 -6.95 24.71 -22.55
C VAL A 143 -6.15 25.71 -23.36
N ILE A 144 -5.96 25.44 -24.64
CA ILE A 144 -5.29 26.35 -25.57
C ILE A 144 -6.35 27.07 -26.41
N ILE A 145 -6.35 28.40 -26.34
CA ILE A 145 -7.20 29.28 -27.14
C ILE A 145 -6.38 30.10 -28.13
N ASN A 146 -6.96 30.45 -29.27
CA ASN A 146 -6.39 31.45 -30.18
C ASN A 146 -6.78 32.89 -29.74
N GLU A 147 -6.29 33.91 -30.45
CA GLU A 147 -6.57 35.33 -30.17
C GLU A 147 -8.07 35.67 -30.23
N GLU A 148 -8.87 34.90 -30.97
CA GLU A 148 -10.32 35.10 -31.11
C GLU A 148 -11.12 34.38 -30.02
N GLY A 149 -10.46 33.58 -29.17
CA GLY A 149 -11.06 32.79 -28.09
C GLY A 149 -11.51 31.39 -28.50
N THR A 150 -11.27 30.95 -29.74
CA THR A 150 -11.59 29.60 -30.22
C THR A 150 -10.67 28.59 -29.57
N ILE A 151 -11.24 27.49 -29.06
CA ILE A 151 -10.45 26.43 -28.42
C ILE A 151 -9.80 25.56 -29.50
N ARG A 152 -8.48 25.36 -29.40
CA ARG A 152 -7.71 24.49 -30.31
C ARG A 152 -7.45 23.11 -29.74
N GLN A 153 -7.19 23.02 -28.44
CA GLN A 153 -6.75 21.79 -27.81
C GLN A 153 -7.08 21.78 -26.31
N PHE A 154 -7.45 20.61 -25.81
CA PHE A 154 -7.56 20.28 -24.39
C PHE A 154 -6.44 19.32 -24.03
N LEU A 155 -5.86 19.54 -22.85
CA LEU A 155 -4.85 18.66 -22.30
C LEU A 155 -5.13 18.46 -20.81
N GLU A 156 -5.60 17.28 -20.44
CA GLU A 156 -5.94 16.95 -19.06
C GLU A 156 -4.66 16.60 -18.27
N LYS A 157 -4.33 17.37 -17.22
CA LYS A 157 -3.22 17.13 -16.27
C LYS A 157 -1.86 16.88 -16.94
N PRO A 158 -1.28 17.92 -17.58
CA PRO A 158 0.00 17.79 -18.28
C PRO A 158 1.15 17.52 -17.32
N SER A 159 2.21 16.87 -17.82
CA SER A 159 3.54 16.97 -17.23
C SER A 159 4.19 18.32 -17.58
N TRP A 160 5.22 18.75 -16.84
CA TRP A 160 5.94 20.01 -17.13
C TRP A 160 6.45 20.13 -18.57
N GLY A 161 6.74 19.01 -19.25
CA GLY A 161 7.16 19.01 -20.66
C GLY A 161 6.03 19.26 -21.66
N GLU A 162 4.78 19.22 -21.18
CA GLU A 162 3.56 19.35 -21.99
C GLU A 162 2.76 20.61 -21.63
N VAL A 163 3.23 21.42 -20.67
CA VAL A 163 2.60 22.69 -20.30
C VAL A 163 2.94 23.76 -21.33
N PHE A 164 1.94 24.19 -22.10
CA PHE A 164 2.08 25.25 -23.12
C PHE A 164 1.15 26.47 -22.87
N SER A 165 0.32 26.43 -21.82
CA SER A 165 -0.57 27.53 -21.40
C SER A 165 -0.76 27.53 -19.88
N ASP A 166 -1.09 28.69 -19.31
CA ASP A 166 -1.45 28.90 -17.90
C ASP A 166 -2.97 28.95 -17.67
N THR A 167 -3.78 28.83 -18.73
CA THR A 167 -5.24 28.83 -18.67
C THR A 167 -5.79 27.43 -18.44
N VAL A 168 -6.53 27.27 -17.34
CA VAL A 168 -7.11 25.98 -16.93
C VAL A 168 -8.64 26.00 -17.02
N ASN A 169 -9.21 24.81 -17.23
CA ASN A 169 -10.64 24.58 -17.17
C ASN A 169 -11.15 24.72 -15.72
N THR A 170 -12.16 25.56 -15.52
CA THR A 170 -12.72 25.89 -14.20
C THR A 170 -13.89 25.00 -13.79
N GLY A 171 -14.40 24.15 -14.70
CA GLY A 171 -15.64 23.39 -14.50
C GLY A 171 -16.91 24.23 -14.64
N ILE A 172 -16.81 25.44 -15.23
CA ILE A 172 -17.94 26.35 -15.47
C ILE A 172 -18.15 26.51 -16.97
N TYR A 173 -19.34 26.16 -17.46
CA TYR A 173 -19.66 26.12 -18.89
C TYR A 173 -20.99 26.79 -19.19
N VAL A 174 -21.15 27.44 -20.33
CA VAL A 174 -22.46 27.77 -20.91
C VAL A 174 -22.65 26.92 -22.16
N LEU A 175 -23.71 26.12 -22.20
CA LEU A 175 -23.92 25.09 -23.22
C LEU A 175 -25.23 25.31 -23.97
N ASP A 176 -25.21 25.06 -25.28
CA ASP A 176 -26.41 24.91 -26.11
C ASP A 176 -26.99 23.50 -25.92
N PRO A 177 -28.32 23.31 -25.78
CA PRO A 177 -28.94 22.00 -25.61
C PRO A 177 -28.61 20.97 -26.69
N ARG A 178 -28.23 21.41 -27.90
CA ARG A 178 -27.77 20.51 -28.97
C ARG A 178 -26.54 19.70 -28.59
N VAL A 179 -25.79 20.10 -27.56
CA VAL A 179 -24.67 19.31 -27.02
C VAL A 179 -25.08 17.88 -26.65
N PHE A 180 -26.34 17.66 -26.25
CA PHE A 180 -26.83 16.35 -25.87
C PHE A 180 -26.90 15.34 -27.03
N GLU A 181 -26.80 15.78 -28.28
CA GLU A 181 -26.78 14.92 -29.47
C GLU A 181 -25.44 14.18 -29.65
N TYR A 182 -24.37 14.64 -28.98
CA TYR A 182 -23.00 14.13 -29.18
C TYR A 182 -22.56 13.00 -28.25
N TYR A 183 -23.42 12.57 -27.33
CA TYR A 183 -23.11 11.46 -26.40
C TYR A 183 -24.39 10.70 -26.03
N GLU A 184 -24.31 9.52 -25.39
CA GLU A 184 -25.50 8.72 -25.00
C GLU A 184 -25.93 8.95 -23.54
N SER A 185 -27.20 8.68 -23.22
CA SER A 185 -27.70 8.75 -21.83
C SER A 185 -27.37 7.46 -21.07
N GLY A 186 -27.20 7.56 -19.74
CA GLY A 186 -27.05 6.38 -18.87
C GLY A 186 -25.67 5.72 -18.91
N ARG A 187 -24.66 6.38 -19.48
CA ARG A 187 -23.26 5.94 -19.43
C ARG A 187 -22.38 6.96 -18.69
N PRO A 188 -21.28 6.53 -18.05
CA PRO A 188 -20.25 7.43 -17.56
C PRO A 188 -19.61 8.22 -18.72
N VAL A 189 -19.76 9.54 -18.72
CA VAL A 189 -19.20 10.44 -19.74
C VAL A 189 -18.71 11.73 -19.07
N ASP A 190 -17.54 12.22 -19.46
CA ASP A 190 -16.92 13.44 -18.93
C ASP A 190 -16.80 14.56 -19.96
N PHE A 191 -16.97 15.81 -19.52
CA PHE A 191 -16.93 16.98 -20.41
C PHE A 191 -15.54 17.17 -21.06
N SER A 192 -14.47 17.15 -20.26
CA SER A 192 -13.11 17.44 -20.75
C SER A 192 -12.48 16.29 -21.53
N GLN A 193 -12.86 15.05 -21.24
CA GLN A 193 -12.28 13.86 -21.87
C GLN A 193 -13.07 13.37 -23.10
N ASP A 194 -14.40 13.50 -23.08
CA ASP A 194 -15.26 12.93 -24.12
C ASP A 194 -15.96 14.02 -24.94
N VAL A 195 -16.76 14.87 -24.29
CA VAL A 195 -17.70 15.77 -24.99
C VAL A 195 -17.01 16.89 -25.74
N PHE A 196 -16.13 17.67 -25.09
CA PHE A 196 -15.46 18.78 -25.79
C PHE A 196 -14.53 18.30 -26.91
N PRO A 197 -13.75 17.21 -26.75
CA PRO A 197 -13.00 16.64 -27.86
C PRO A 197 -13.88 16.16 -29.03
N GLU A 198 -15.07 15.63 -28.76
CA GLU A 198 -16.02 15.24 -29.82
C GLU A 198 -16.57 16.46 -30.57
N LEU A 199 -17.00 17.49 -29.85
CA LEU A 199 -17.46 18.75 -30.44
C LEU A 199 -16.38 19.43 -31.29
N LEU A 200 -15.12 19.40 -30.85
CA LEU A 200 -13.99 19.92 -31.63
C LEU A 200 -13.79 19.12 -32.92
N ARG A 201 -13.91 17.79 -32.86
CA ARG A 201 -13.81 16.91 -34.04
C ARG A 201 -14.96 17.12 -35.02
N ALA A 202 -16.15 17.42 -34.51
CA ALA A 202 -17.33 17.75 -35.31
C ALA A 202 -17.29 19.18 -35.92
N GLY A 203 -16.31 20.01 -35.54
CA GLY A 203 -16.19 21.38 -36.03
C GLY A 203 -17.21 22.35 -35.42
N GLU A 204 -17.79 22.01 -34.26
CA GLU A 204 -18.75 22.87 -33.57
C GLU A 204 -18.07 24.10 -32.95
N PRO A 205 -18.77 25.24 -32.84
CA PRO A 205 -18.20 26.48 -32.33
C PRO A 205 -18.00 26.44 -30.80
N ILE A 206 -16.82 26.01 -30.35
CA ILE A 206 -16.41 26.00 -28.94
C ILE A 206 -15.42 27.14 -28.65
N PHE A 207 -15.71 27.94 -27.63
CA PHE A 207 -14.89 29.09 -27.25
C PHE A 207 -14.51 29.06 -25.76
N GLY A 208 -13.32 29.57 -25.45
CA GLY A 208 -12.85 29.81 -24.08
C GLY A 208 -13.02 31.27 -23.69
N TYR A 209 -13.57 31.51 -22.50
CA TYR A 209 -13.66 32.84 -21.89
C TYR A 209 -12.74 32.88 -20.67
N VAL A 210 -11.63 33.62 -20.74
CA VAL A 210 -10.72 33.80 -19.61
C VAL A 210 -11.34 34.78 -18.62
N ALA A 211 -11.78 34.29 -17.47
CA ALA A 211 -12.47 35.09 -16.47
C ALA A 211 -11.51 35.84 -15.56
N ASP A 212 -11.85 37.08 -15.28
CA ASP A 212 -11.27 37.87 -14.18
C ASP A 212 -12.01 37.53 -12.87
N GLY A 213 -11.31 37.64 -11.74
CA GLY A 213 -11.85 37.37 -10.41
C GLY A 213 -11.06 36.26 -9.70
N TYR A 214 -11.71 35.59 -8.75
CA TYR A 214 -11.15 34.52 -7.94
C TYR A 214 -11.73 33.17 -8.36
N TRP A 215 -10.89 32.14 -8.38
CA TRP A 215 -11.32 30.75 -8.50
C TRP A 215 -10.39 29.81 -7.74
N CYS A 216 -10.99 28.83 -7.07
CA CYS A 216 -10.31 27.75 -6.37
C CYS A 216 -11.15 26.46 -6.44
N ASP A 217 -10.62 25.39 -7.03
CA ASP A 217 -11.14 24.03 -6.85
C ASP A 217 -10.77 23.54 -5.45
N VAL A 218 -11.77 23.35 -4.60
CA VAL A 218 -11.59 22.84 -3.24
C VAL A 218 -11.41 21.32 -3.28
N GLY A 219 -10.36 20.86 -3.95
CA GLY A 219 -10.11 19.45 -4.27
C GLY A 219 -9.38 18.65 -3.18
N ASN A 220 -8.68 19.33 -2.27
CA ASN A 220 -7.85 18.72 -1.22
C ASN A 220 -7.79 19.61 0.03
N ILE A 221 -7.18 19.12 1.11
CA ILE A 221 -7.11 19.81 2.41
C ILE A 221 -6.39 21.17 2.33
N GLN A 222 -5.34 21.29 1.53
CA GLN A 222 -4.58 22.54 1.42
C GLN A 222 -5.38 23.61 0.69
N GLU A 223 -6.04 23.25 -0.42
CA GLU A 223 -6.94 24.18 -1.13
C GLU A 223 -8.15 24.56 -0.28
N TYR A 224 -8.68 23.65 0.56
CA TYR A 224 -9.74 23.96 1.51
C TYR A 224 -9.33 25.01 2.55
N ILE A 225 -8.14 24.83 3.14
CA ILE A 225 -7.56 25.77 4.10
C ILE A 225 -7.34 27.13 3.43
N ARG A 226 -6.71 27.12 2.25
CA ARG A 226 -6.47 28.32 1.45
C ARG A 226 -7.76 29.06 1.12
N ALA A 227 -8.77 28.36 0.61
CA ALA A 227 -10.07 28.95 0.29
C ALA A 227 -10.70 29.63 1.51
N SER A 228 -10.61 29.01 2.70
CA SER A 228 -11.12 29.61 3.94
C SER A 228 -10.36 30.87 4.33
N TRP A 229 -9.03 30.89 4.18
CA TRP A 229 -8.21 32.07 4.44
C TRP A 229 -8.44 33.18 3.43
N ASP A 230 -8.58 32.83 2.15
CA ASP A 230 -8.83 33.79 1.07
C ASP A 230 -10.22 34.45 1.23
N VAL A 231 -11.21 33.73 1.78
CA VAL A 231 -12.48 34.32 2.24
C VAL A 231 -12.28 35.29 3.40
N LEU A 232 -11.59 34.88 4.47
CA LEU A 232 -11.37 35.75 5.65
C LEU A 232 -10.56 37.01 5.33
N SER A 233 -9.65 36.93 4.37
CA SER A 233 -8.82 38.06 3.92
C SER A 233 -9.49 38.90 2.82
N GLY A 234 -10.72 38.58 2.43
CA GLY A 234 -11.48 39.36 1.44
C GLY A 234 -10.96 39.25 0.01
N LYS A 235 -10.17 38.22 -0.33
CA LYS A 235 -9.69 37.99 -1.71
C LYS A 235 -10.76 37.47 -2.66
N VAL A 236 -11.87 36.99 -2.11
CA VAL A 236 -13.02 36.49 -2.86
C VAL A 236 -14.29 37.15 -2.34
N ASN A 237 -15.13 37.65 -3.25
CA ASN A 237 -16.38 38.30 -2.91
C ASN A 237 -17.50 37.28 -2.67
N VAL A 238 -17.61 36.80 -1.43
CA VAL A 238 -18.69 35.90 -0.98
C VAL A 238 -19.87 36.62 -0.31
N GLY A 239 -19.93 37.95 -0.40
CA GLY A 239 -20.89 38.77 0.34
C GLY A 239 -20.54 38.89 1.83
N SER A 240 -21.54 39.16 2.67
CA SER A 240 -21.30 39.36 4.11
C SER A 240 -20.96 38.06 4.84
N LEU A 241 -19.90 38.10 5.65
CA LEU A 241 -19.57 37.05 6.61
C LEU A 241 -20.34 37.17 7.92
N GLY A 242 -20.97 38.33 8.18
CA GLY A 242 -21.65 38.64 9.43
C GLY A 242 -21.29 40.05 9.92
N LYS A 243 -21.37 40.28 11.22
CA LYS A 243 -21.01 41.54 11.87
C LYS A 243 -19.50 41.64 12.05
N HIS A 244 -18.94 42.83 11.81
CA HIS A 244 -17.51 43.10 12.00
C HIS A 244 -17.27 43.71 13.39
N LEU A 245 -16.42 43.07 14.20
CA LEU A 245 -16.10 43.49 15.58
C LEU A 245 -14.85 44.39 15.65
N GLY A 246 -14.11 44.54 14.55
CA GLY A 246 -12.84 45.27 14.48
C GLY A 246 -11.62 44.35 14.43
N GLY A 247 -10.50 44.85 13.91
CA GLY A 247 -9.24 44.09 13.81
C GLY A 247 -9.35 42.84 12.94
N ASP A 248 -10.13 42.88 11.86
CA ASP A 248 -10.44 41.77 10.94
C ASP A 248 -11.14 40.57 11.61
N ILE A 249 -11.93 40.83 12.65
CA ILE A 249 -12.71 39.83 13.38
C ILE A 249 -14.18 39.93 12.97
N TRP A 250 -14.73 38.82 12.49
CA TRP A 250 -16.12 38.67 12.07
C TRP A 250 -16.87 37.76 13.03
N CYS A 251 -18.13 38.09 13.32
CA CYS A 251 -19.06 37.21 14.03
C CYS A 251 -20.36 37.01 13.27
N GLU A 252 -20.93 35.81 13.39
CA GLU A 252 -22.18 35.45 12.70
C GLU A 252 -23.39 36.23 13.28
N SER A 253 -23.44 36.40 14.60
CA SER A 253 -24.42 37.24 15.31
C SER A 253 -23.86 37.85 16.61
N ASP A 254 -24.72 38.46 17.43
CA ASP A 254 -24.39 39.02 18.74
C ASP A 254 -24.36 37.96 19.87
N GLU A 255 -24.71 36.70 19.57
CA GLU A 255 -24.80 35.62 20.56
C GLU A 255 -23.43 34.98 20.84
N ILE A 256 -22.41 35.79 21.13
CA ILE A 256 -21.06 35.31 21.48
C ILE A 256 -20.65 35.78 22.88
N SER A 257 -19.89 34.95 23.59
CA SER A 257 -19.36 35.29 24.92
C SER A 257 -17.84 35.25 24.90
N ILE A 258 -17.22 36.42 24.98
CA ILE A 258 -15.76 36.58 25.01
C ILE A 258 -15.37 37.13 26.38
N ALA A 259 -14.47 36.45 27.08
CA ALA A 259 -13.95 36.92 28.38
C ALA A 259 -13.13 38.21 28.21
N PRO A 260 -13.18 39.16 29.17
CA PRO A 260 -12.51 40.47 29.04
C PRO A 260 -10.99 40.42 28.82
N ASP A 261 -10.35 39.34 29.27
CA ASP A 261 -8.91 39.11 29.20
C ASP A 261 -8.50 38.13 28.08
N ALA A 262 -9.45 37.66 27.26
CA ALA A 262 -9.16 36.86 26.07
C ALA A 262 -8.54 37.74 24.97
N GLN A 263 -7.54 37.19 24.27
CA GLN A 263 -6.81 37.91 23.22
C GLN A 263 -7.14 37.33 21.85
N LEU A 264 -7.67 38.18 20.97
CA LEU A 264 -8.09 37.79 19.63
C LEU A 264 -7.32 38.63 18.60
N PHE A 265 -6.66 37.95 17.66
CA PHE A 265 -5.88 38.58 16.60
C PHE A 265 -6.41 38.14 15.24
N GLY A 266 -6.91 39.09 14.45
CA GLY A 266 -7.45 38.84 13.11
C GLY A 266 -6.44 38.26 12.11
N PRO A 267 -6.94 37.77 10.95
CA PRO A 267 -8.35 37.71 10.60
C PRO A 267 -9.06 36.49 11.24
N LEU A 268 -10.27 36.68 11.76
CA LEU A 268 -11.01 35.62 12.47
C LEU A 268 -12.48 35.57 12.06
N PHE A 269 -13.06 34.38 12.08
CA PHE A 269 -14.51 34.20 12.08
C PHE A 269 -14.96 33.44 13.34
N ILE A 270 -16.00 33.95 13.99
CA ILE A 270 -16.60 33.38 15.20
C ILE A 270 -18.10 33.15 14.96
N GLY A 271 -18.54 31.90 14.95
CA GLY A 271 -19.94 31.53 14.79
C GLY A 271 -20.78 31.78 16.05
N ASP A 272 -22.08 31.59 15.92
CA ASP A 272 -23.05 31.80 17.01
C ASP A 272 -22.82 30.90 18.23
N ASP A 273 -23.20 31.35 19.43
CA ASP A 273 -23.05 30.63 20.72
C ASP A 273 -21.61 30.15 21.01
N CYS A 274 -20.61 30.82 20.44
CA CYS A 274 -19.22 30.56 20.78
C CYS A 274 -18.86 31.18 22.13
N LYS A 275 -18.05 30.47 22.92
CA LYS A 275 -17.61 30.89 24.26
C LYS A 275 -16.09 30.86 24.31
N ILE A 276 -15.47 32.03 24.35
CA ILE A 276 -14.02 32.21 24.48
C ILE A 276 -13.74 32.62 25.93
N ARG A 277 -13.07 31.76 26.68
CA ARG A 277 -12.87 31.91 28.13
C ARG A 277 -11.60 32.68 28.49
N SER A 278 -11.48 32.99 29.78
CA SER A 278 -10.41 33.82 30.33
C SER A 278 -9.01 33.29 30.00
N GLY A 279 -8.11 34.19 29.61
CA GLY A 279 -6.75 33.90 29.19
C GLY A 279 -6.60 33.15 27.85
N ALA A 280 -7.68 32.83 27.14
CA ALA A 280 -7.57 32.19 25.82
C ALA A 280 -6.94 33.15 24.79
N ILE A 281 -6.15 32.59 23.88
CA ILE A 281 -5.46 33.32 22.81
C ILE A 281 -5.84 32.71 21.47
N VAL A 282 -6.40 33.51 20.56
CA VAL A 282 -6.76 33.07 19.21
C VAL A 282 -6.07 33.93 18.17
N HIS A 283 -5.22 33.31 17.35
CA HIS A 283 -4.50 33.94 16.26
C HIS A 283 -5.06 33.54 14.88
N GLY A 284 -5.28 34.56 14.06
CA GLY A 284 -5.68 34.44 12.68
C GLY A 284 -4.57 33.94 11.74
N PRO A 285 -4.93 33.54 10.52
CA PRO A 285 -6.32 33.33 10.09
C PRO A 285 -6.93 32.11 10.81
N SER A 286 -8.11 32.21 11.44
CA SER A 286 -8.76 31.09 12.12
C SER A 286 -10.28 31.17 12.01
N VAL A 287 -10.94 30.01 11.94
CA VAL A 287 -12.41 29.88 11.84
C VAL A 287 -12.89 29.07 13.03
N ILE A 288 -13.74 29.66 13.86
CA ILE A 288 -14.38 29.00 15.01
C ILE A 288 -15.88 28.97 14.70
N ARG A 289 -16.42 27.79 14.36
CA ARG A 289 -17.85 27.67 14.02
C ARG A 289 -18.72 27.51 15.27
N ARG A 290 -20.03 27.72 15.06
CA ARG A 290 -21.06 27.82 16.11
C ARG A 290 -20.98 26.78 17.23
N SER A 291 -21.42 27.18 18.42
CA SER A 291 -21.52 26.38 19.64
C SER A 291 -20.18 25.73 20.05
N THR A 292 -19.07 26.40 19.74
CA THR A 292 -17.73 25.96 20.11
C THR A 292 -17.24 26.70 21.36
N VAL A 293 -16.59 25.96 22.26
CA VAL A 293 -15.97 26.52 23.47
C VAL A 293 -14.46 26.48 23.35
N ILE A 294 -13.81 27.62 23.53
CA ILE A 294 -12.36 27.74 23.73
C ILE A 294 -12.13 28.05 25.21
N ASP A 295 -11.67 27.07 25.97
CA ASP A 295 -11.56 27.14 27.42
C ASP A 295 -10.30 27.89 27.90
N LYS A 296 -10.17 28.04 29.22
CA LYS A 296 -9.20 28.92 29.86
C LYS A 296 -7.77 28.66 29.39
N GLY A 297 -7.06 29.73 29.00
CA GLY A 297 -5.66 29.64 28.61
C GLY A 297 -5.37 28.81 27.35
N ALA A 298 -6.38 28.35 26.60
CA ALA A 298 -6.15 27.62 25.35
C ALA A 298 -5.57 28.56 24.28
N HIS A 299 -4.69 28.01 23.44
CA HIS A 299 -4.03 28.72 22.35
C HIS A 299 -4.42 28.11 21.01
N VAL A 300 -5.10 28.88 20.17
CA VAL A 300 -5.55 28.45 18.84
C VAL A 300 -4.94 29.36 17.80
N ALA A 301 -4.18 28.80 16.85
CA ALA A 301 -3.55 29.57 15.78
C ALA A 301 -3.71 28.85 14.44
N ARG A 302 -4.05 29.57 13.37
CA ARG A 302 -4.16 29.02 12.01
C ARG A 302 -5.07 27.80 11.91
N THR A 303 -6.18 27.77 12.65
CA THR A 303 -6.98 26.55 12.87
C THR A 303 -8.42 26.76 12.42
N ILE A 304 -9.00 25.71 11.82
CA ILE A 304 -10.42 25.66 11.44
C ILE A 304 -11.11 24.68 12.39
N ILE A 305 -12.08 25.16 13.17
CA ILE A 305 -12.83 24.38 14.15
C ILE A 305 -14.29 24.33 13.72
N PHE A 306 -14.81 23.12 13.50
CA PHE A 306 -16.20 22.90 13.12
C PHE A 306 -17.10 22.97 14.36
N ARG A 307 -18.41 23.06 14.09
CA ARG A 307 -19.43 23.31 15.12
C ARG A 307 -19.43 22.27 16.25
N ASP A 308 -19.99 22.67 17.37
CA ASP A 308 -20.27 21.82 18.53
C ASP A 308 -19.01 21.22 19.18
N SER A 309 -17.85 21.87 19.05
CA SER A 309 -16.56 21.36 19.54
C SER A 309 -16.12 22.02 20.85
N TYR A 310 -15.33 21.31 21.65
CA TYR A 310 -14.75 21.81 22.89
C TYR A 310 -13.22 21.76 22.82
N ILE A 311 -12.56 22.90 23.06
CA ILE A 311 -11.11 23.03 23.18
C ILE A 311 -10.78 23.33 24.64
N GLY A 312 -10.15 22.38 25.32
CA GLY A 312 -9.96 22.36 26.77
C GLY A 312 -8.86 23.29 27.29
N GLU A 313 -8.79 23.40 28.61
CA GLU A 313 -7.86 24.29 29.31
C GLU A 313 -6.42 24.10 28.84
N ARG A 314 -5.77 25.20 28.44
CA ARG A 314 -4.36 25.23 27.98
C ARG A 314 -4.04 24.25 26.84
N ALA A 315 -5.03 23.81 26.06
CA ALA A 315 -4.76 23.07 24.83
C ALA A 315 -4.13 24.00 23.78
N GLU A 316 -3.23 23.47 22.95
CA GLU A 316 -2.53 24.21 21.90
C GLU A 316 -2.83 23.59 20.53
N LEU A 317 -3.47 24.37 19.65
CA LEU A 317 -3.81 23.97 18.29
C LEU A 317 -3.13 24.93 17.32
N ARG A 318 -2.27 24.40 16.44
CA ARG A 318 -1.54 25.18 15.45
C ARG A 318 -1.66 24.57 14.06
N GLY A 319 -2.33 25.25 13.14
CA GLY A 319 -2.39 24.80 11.74
C GLY A 319 -3.28 23.57 11.52
N ALA A 320 -4.30 23.36 12.37
CA ALA A 320 -5.09 22.14 12.40
C ALA A 320 -6.52 22.34 11.87
N ILE A 321 -7.18 21.24 11.53
CA ILE A 321 -8.62 21.19 11.28
C ILE A 321 -9.26 20.26 12.31
N VAL A 322 -10.28 20.76 13.01
CA VAL A 322 -11.07 20.01 13.99
C VAL A 322 -12.49 19.85 13.47
N GLY A 323 -12.91 18.60 13.26
CA GLY A 323 -14.25 18.20 12.81
C GLY A 323 -15.34 18.53 13.83
N ARG A 324 -16.62 18.27 13.48
CA ARG A 324 -17.74 18.65 14.36
C ARG A 324 -17.77 17.75 15.60
N GLN A 325 -18.34 18.25 16.70
CA GLN A 325 -18.54 17.46 17.92
C GLN A 325 -17.24 16.86 18.50
N CYS A 326 -16.09 17.49 18.27
CA CYS A 326 -14.83 17.02 18.82
C CYS A 326 -14.60 17.55 20.24
N SER A 327 -13.94 16.75 21.08
CA SER A 327 -13.53 17.16 22.42
C SER A 327 -12.01 17.06 22.54
N ILE A 328 -11.34 18.19 22.45
CA ILE A 328 -9.89 18.31 22.70
C ILE A 328 -9.74 18.66 24.18
N LYS A 329 -9.21 17.75 24.99
CA LYS A 329 -9.10 17.93 26.44
C LYS A 329 -7.89 18.78 26.82
N ALA A 330 -7.75 19.03 28.13
CA ALA A 330 -6.76 19.97 28.66
C ALA A 330 -5.32 19.62 28.26
N ARG A 331 -4.52 20.64 27.93
CA ARG A 331 -3.09 20.53 27.58
C ARG A 331 -2.76 19.61 26.40
N ALA A 332 -3.75 19.20 25.61
CA ALA A 332 -3.49 18.49 24.35
C ALA A 332 -2.79 19.43 23.34
N MET A 333 -1.83 18.90 22.60
CA MET A 333 -1.06 19.63 21.59
C MET A 333 -1.33 19.06 20.20
N ILE A 334 -1.81 19.88 19.28
CA ILE A 334 -2.16 19.49 17.92
C ILE A 334 -1.41 20.39 16.92
N PHE A 335 -0.56 19.76 16.11
CA PHE A 335 0.35 20.48 15.19
C PHE A 335 -0.19 20.62 13.76
N GLU A 336 0.64 21.22 12.91
CA GLU A 336 0.29 21.68 11.57
C GLU A 336 -0.07 20.53 10.63
N GLY A 337 -1.11 20.74 9.81
CA GLY A 337 -1.60 19.77 8.84
C GLY A 337 -2.42 18.62 9.47
N VAL A 338 -2.66 18.65 10.78
CA VAL A 338 -3.52 17.66 11.45
C VAL A 338 -4.98 17.87 11.05
N VAL A 339 -5.68 16.77 10.75
CA VAL A 339 -7.12 16.76 10.53
C VAL A 339 -7.77 15.79 11.50
N VAL A 340 -8.55 16.31 12.44
CA VAL A 340 -9.33 15.53 13.42
C VAL A 340 -10.74 15.34 12.85
N GLY A 341 -11.13 14.10 12.62
CA GLY A 341 -12.45 13.75 12.10
C GLY A 341 -13.57 13.95 13.13
N ASP A 342 -14.80 14.06 12.63
CA ASP A 342 -16.00 14.31 13.45
C ASP A 342 -16.13 13.38 14.66
N SER A 343 -16.69 13.89 15.75
CA SER A 343 -17.01 13.14 16.98
C SER A 343 -15.80 12.44 17.60
N THR A 344 -14.62 13.06 17.51
CA THR A 344 -13.37 12.53 18.06
C THR A 344 -13.01 13.18 19.39
N THR A 345 -12.56 12.38 20.35
CA THR A 345 -12.00 12.87 21.61
C THR A 345 -10.48 12.74 21.60
N VAL A 346 -9.79 13.83 21.91
CA VAL A 346 -8.34 13.84 22.18
C VAL A 346 -8.16 14.11 23.67
N ALA A 347 -7.73 13.11 24.44
CA ALA A 347 -7.61 13.21 25.89
C ALA A 347 -6.48 14.16 26.35
N GLU A 348 -6.35 14.33 27.67
CA GLU A 348 -5.43 15.31 28.24
C GLU A 348 -3.97 14.96 27.91
N ASP A 349 -3.12 15.99 27.80
CA ASP A 349 -1.67 15.85 27.62
C ASP A 349 -1.25 15.07 26.35
N SER A 350 -2.18 14.74 25.45
CA SER A 350 -1.89 14.02 24.22
C SER A 350 -1.26 14.93 23.17
N ILE A 351 -0.39 14.36 22.33
CA ILE A 351 0.38 15.08 21.31
C ILE A 351 0.08 14.50 19.94
N ILE A 352 -0.50 15.27 19.05
CA ILE A 352 -0.76 14.87 17.67
C ILE A 352 0.27 15.54 16.76
N GLN A 353 1.20 14.74 16.23
CA GLN A 353 2.30 15.20 15.37
C GLN A 353 1.80 15.76 14.02
N PRO A 354 2.62 16.56 13.32
CA PRO A 354 2.23 17.16 12.04
C PRO A 354 1.72 16.16 10.99
N ASN A 355 0.80 16.60 10.14
CA ASN A 355 0.23 15.85 9.01
C ASN A 355 -0.48 14.53 9.37
N VAL A 356 -0.89 14.37 10.63
CA VAL A 356 -1.69 13.22 11.08
C VAL A 356 -3.17 13.42 10.78
N LYS A 357 -3.82 12.41 10.21
CA LYS A 357 -5.27 12.37 10.01
C LYS A 357 -5.91 11.39 10.99
N ILE A 358 -6.84 11.86 11.81
CA ILE A 358 -7.63 11.03 12.72
C ILE A 358 -9.03 10.91 12.11
N TRP A 359 -9.48 9.69 11.82
CA TRP A 359 -10.82 9.47 11.25
C TRP A 359 -11.92 9.77 12.28
N PRO A 360 -13.19 9.87 11.86
CA PRO A 360 -14.28 10.15 12.79
C PRO A 360 -14.46 9.06 13.86
N ASN A 361 -15.08 9.43 14.98
CA ASN A 361 -15.44 8.54 16.09
C ASN A 361 -14.22 7.82 16.71
N LYS A 362 -13.14 8.57 16.98
CA LYS A 362 -11.94 8.03 17.64
C LYS A 362 -11.78 8.61 19.03
N GLU A 363 -11.05 7.88 19.86
CA GLU A 363 -10.62 8.34 21.17
C GLU A 363 -9.09 8.19 21.24
N ILE A 364 -8.40 9.31 21.49
CA ILE A 364 -6.97 9.32 21.72
C ILE A 364 -6.75 9.33 23.23
N GLU A 365 -6.04 8.33 23.72
CA GLU A 365 -5.77 8.16 25.15
C GLU A 365 -4.90 9.28 25.73
N ARG A 366 -5.02 9.47 27.05
CA ARG A 366 -4.30 10.50 27.80
C ARG A 366 -2.78 10.32 27.65
N GLY A 367 -2.08 11.41 27.36
CA GLY A 367 -0.62 11.42 27.21
C GLY A 367 -0.10 10.71 25.95
N ALA A 368 -0.98 10.22 25.07
CA ALA A 368 -0.57 9.53 23.87
C ALA A 368 0.12 10.48 22.89
N THR A 369 1.24 10.06 22.30
CA THR A 369 1.85 10.75 21.15
C THR A 369 1.50 10.01 19.87
N VAL A 370 0.69 10.65 19.02
CA VAL A 370 0.23 10.10 17.75
C VAL A 370 1.10 10.65 16.62
N SER A 371 1.90 9.78 16.02
CA SER A 371 2.80 10.11 14.89
C SER A 371 2.34 9.56 13.54
N SER A 372 1.22 8.83 13.50
CA SER A 372 0.64 8.27 12.27
C SER A 372 -0.87 8.47 12.23
N SER A 373 -1.42 8.51 11.02
CA SER A 373 -2.86 8.67 10.80
C SER A 373 -3.65 7.49 11.36
N ILE A 374 -4.73 7.76 12.10
CA ILE A 374 -5.60 6.76 12.73
C ILE A 374 -6.85 6.62 11.87
N ILE A 375 -6.85 5.60 11.01
CA ILE A 375 -7.92 5.31 10.05
C ILE A 375 -8.85 4.23 10.65
N TRP A 376 -8.27 3.13 11.15
CA TRP A 376 -8.96 1.97 11.72
C TRP A 376 -8.37 1.64 13.09
N GLY A 377 -9.17 1.24 14.08
CA GLY A 377 -8.69 0.95 15.44
C GLY A 377 -7.91 2.12 16.08
N SER A 378 -7.20 1.87 17.19
CA SER A 378 -6.39 2.87 17.92
C SER A 378 -4.94 3.02 17.43
N GLN A 379 -4.48 2.24 16.42
CA GLN A 379 -3.11 2.31 15.87
C GLN A 379 -3.07 1.94 14.37
N GLY A 380 -2.35 2.73 13.55
CA GLY A 380 -2.32 2.57 12.08
C GLY A 380 -0.96 2.22 11.49
N ARG A 381 -0.89 1.12 10.71
CA ARG A 381 0.23 0.70 9.83
C ARG A 381 0.09 1.30 8.42
N ARG A 382 1.21 1.54 7.72
CA ARG A 382 1.28 2.18 6.38
C ARG A 382 1.23 1.19 5.21
N VAL A 383 1.58 -0.09 5.43
CA VAL A 383 1.67 -1.20 4.45
C VAL A 383 1.40 -2.52 5.19
N LEU A 384 0.81 -3.55 4.56
CA LEU A 384 0.58 -4.85 5.19
C LEU A 384 1.70 -5.86 4.90
N PHE A 385 2.16 -5.92 3.64
CA PHE A 385 3.14 -6.91 3.19
C PHE A 385 4.58 -6.39 3.34
N GLY A 386 5.37 -7.07 4.16
CA GLY A 386 6.83 -6.93 4.25
C GLY A 386 7.58 -8.06 3.55
N ARG A 387 8.87 -8.24 3.87
CA ARG A 387 9.69 -9.36 3.35
C ARG A 387 9.16 -10.75 3.67
N TRP A 388 8.46 -10.92 4.79
CA TRP A 388 7.98 -12.21 5.29
C TRP A 388 6.46 -12.44 5.11
N GLY A 389 5.83 -11.64 4.24
CA GLY A 389 4.37 -11.60 4.10
C GLY A 389 3.75 -10.57 5.06
N VAL A 390 2.59 -10.88 5.61
CA VAL A 390 1.94 -10.02 6.62
C VAL A 390 2.41 -10.43 8.01
N THR A 391 3.26 -9.61 8.62
CA THR A 391 3.96 -9.91 9.88
C THR A 391 3.50 -9.01 11.01
N GLY A 392 3.31 -9.52 12.22
CA GLY A 392 3.04 -8.68 13.39
C GLY A 392 2.96 -9.42 14.71
N LEU A 393 2.97 -8.66 15.81
CA LEU A 393 2.79 -9.19 17.16
C LEU A 393 1.41 -9.84 17.29
N ALA A 394 1.40 -11.08 17.78
CA ALA A 394 0.18 -11.82 18.05
C ALA A 394 -0.72 -11.08 19.04
N ASN A 395 -2.03 -10.98 18.75
CA ASN A 395 -3.02 -10.27 19.56
C ASN A 395 -2.78 -8.77 19.78
N ILE A 396 -1.80 -8.18 19.10
CA ILE A 396 -1.56 -6.73 19.12
C ILE A 396 -1.71 -6.19 17.71
N ASP A 397 -0.84 -6.62 16.80
CA ASP A 397 -0.92 -6.27 15.38
C ASP A 397 -1.82 -7.24 14.61
N LEU A 398 -1.67 -8.53 14.90
CA LEU A 398 -2.41 -9.61 14.23
C LEU A 398 -3.41 -10.21 15.21
N THR A 399 -4.62 -9.66 15.19
CA THR A 399 -5.77 -10.14 15.97
C THR A 399 -6.66 -11.04 15.11
N PRO A 400 -7.58 -11.82 15.72
CA PRO A 400 -8.60 -12.58 14.97
C PRO A 400 -9.43 -11.69 14.03
N GLU A 401 -9.83 -10.50 14.46
CA GLU A 401 -10.64 -9.58 13.64
C GLU A 401 -9.85 -9.08 12.43
N PHE A 402 -8.57 -8.74 12.64
CA PHE A 402 -7.65 -8.38 11.56
C PHE A 402 -7.54 -9.53 10.55
N ALA A 403 -7.34 -10.76 11.03
CA ALA A 403 -7.20 -11.94 10.18
C ALA A 403 -8.50 -12.26 9.41
N ALA A 404 -9.67 -12.12 10.02
CA ALA A 404 -10.94 -12.30 9.32
C ALA A 404 -11.14 -11.27 8.19
N LYS A 405 -10.80 -10.00 8.45
CA LYS A 405 -10.81 -8.94 7.42
C LYS A 405 -9.80 -9.24 6.31
N LEU A 406 -8.61 -9.70 6.66
CA LEU A 406 -7.57 -10.05 5.68
C LEU A 406 -7.99 -11.24 4.81
N GLY A 407 -8.65 -12.24 5.39
CA GLY A 407 -9.25 -13.35 4.66
C GLY A 407 -10.33 -12.89 3.68
N ALA A 408 -11.22 -11.99 4.10
CA ALA A 408 -12.23 -11.39 3.22
C ALA A 408 -11.61 -10.53 2.11
N ALA A 409 -10.57 -9.75 2.42
CA ALA A 409 -9.84 -8.94 1.45
C ALA A 409 -9.20 -9.82 0.39
N TYR A 410 -8.44 -10.83 0.81
CA TYR A 410 -7.81 -11.78 -0.11
C TYR A 410 -8.86 -12.48 -0.96
N GLY A 411 -9.95 -12.97 -0.36
CA GLY A 411 -11.03 -13.62 -1.10
C GLY A 411 -11.70 -12.71 -2.12
N GLY A 412 -11.89 -11.42 -1.81
CA GLY A 412 -12.41 -10.41 -2.73
C GLY A 412 -11.52 -10.16 -3.95
N THR A 413 -10.22 -10.46 -3.87
CA THR A 413 -9.31 -10.32 -5.02
C THR A 413 -9.37 -11.47 -6.01
N LEU A 414 -9.94 -12.62 -5.61
CA LEU A 414 -10.01 -13.85 -6.38
C LEU A 414 -11.37 -14.03 -7.08
N PRO A 415 -11.46 -14.80 -8.17
CA PRO A 415 -12.75 -15.14 -8.78
C PRO A 415 -13.67 -15.86 -7.79
N LYS A 416 -14.96 -15.53 -7.80
CA LYS A 416 -15.97 -16.19 -6.97
C LYS A 416 -16.08 -17.70 -7.32
N GLY A 417 -16.33 -18.53 -6.32
CA GLY A 417 -16.39 -19.99 -6.45
C GLY A 417 -15.02 -20.68 -6.48
N SER A 418 -13.93 -19.92 -6.53
CA SER A 418 -12.57 -20.48 -6.48
C SER A 418 -12.29 -21.14 -5.13
N THR A 419 -11.32 -22.06 -5.13
CA THR A 419 -10.83 -22.73 -3.91
C THR A 419 -9.47 -22.20 -3.50
N VAL A 420 -9.27 -22.03 -2.19
CA VAL A 420 -8.00 -21.62 -1.57
C VAL A 420 -7.56 -22.65 -0.53
N ILE A 421 -6.30 -23.09 -0.59
CA ILE A 421 -5.71 -23.94 0.45
C ILE A 421 -5.29 -23.11 1.66
N VAL A 422 -5.55 -23.61 2.86
CA VAL A 422 -5.11 -22.96 4.10
C VAL A 422 -4.34 -23.94 4.98
N ASN A 423 -3.14 -23.54 5.38
CA ASN A 423 -2.20 -24.30 6.21
C ASN A 423 -1.68 -23.45 7.38
N ARG A 424 -1.04 -24.09 8.37
CA ARG A 424 -0.35 -23.43 9.48
C ARG A 424 0.73 -24.29 10.11
N ASP A 425 1.51 -23.66 10.98
CA ASP A 425 2.35 -24.31 11.99
C ASP A 425 1.54 -24.87 13.19
N PRO A 426 2.15 -25.75 14.02
CA PRO A 426 1.43 -26.44 15.10
C PRO A 426 1.02 -25.52 16.26
N HIS A 427 1.69 -24.37 16.48
CA HIS A 427 1.41 -23.48 17.61
C HIS A 427 -0.03 -22.94 17.65
N ARG A 428 -0.55 -22.75 18.87
CA ARG A 428 -1.89 -22.19 19.15
C ARG A 428 -2.19 -20.83 18.50
N THR A 429 -1.19 -19.95 18.37
CA THR A 429 -1.40 -18.61 17.78
C THR A 429 -1.68 -18.70 16.28
N PRO A 430 -0.84 -19.33 15.44
CA PRO A 430 -1.21 -19.64 14.06
C PRO A 430 -2.55 -20.36 13.92
N ARG A 431 -2.90 -21.27 14.85
CA ARG A 431 -4.21 -21.94 14.86
C ARG A 431 -5.38 -20.97 14.96
N MET A 432 -5.29 -19.98 15.85
CA MET A 432 -6.32 -18.95 16.04
C MET A 432 -6.43 -18.05 14.80
N ILE A 433 -5.31 -17.52 14.32
CA ILE A 433 -5.26 -16.63 13.15
C ILE A 433 -5.76 -17.33 11.89
N LYS A 434 -5.38 -18.60 11.68
CA LYS A 434 -5.87 -19.41 10.56
C LYS A 434 -7.39 -19.54 10.58
N ARG A 435 -7.98 -19.84 11.73
CA ARG A 435 -9.45 -19.99 11.86
C ARG A 435 -10.18 -18.70 11.53
N ALA A 436 -9.62 -17.56 11.92
CA ALA A 436 -10.16 -16.26 11.55
C ALA A 436 -10.03 -15.97 10.04
N MET A 437 -8.88 -16.26 9.41
CA MET A 437 -8.76 -16.17 7.94
C MET A 437 -9.82 -17.02 7.22
N ILE A 438 -10.04 -18.25 7.71
CA ILE A 438 -11.03 -19.19 7.19
C ILE A 438 -12.47 -18.66 7.34
N SER A 439 -12.79 -17.82 8.33
CA SER A 439 -14.13 -17.22 8.41
C SER A 439 -14.33 -16.09 7.40
N GLY A 440 -13.26 -15.37 7.04
CA GLY A 440 -13.31 -14.29 6.07
C GLY A 440 -13.48 -14.76 4.61
N LEU A 441 -12.79 -15.82 4.21
CA LEU A 441 -12.75 -16.30 2.82
C LEU A 441 -14.14 -16.69 2.25
N PRO A 442 -14.94 -17.54 2.92
CA PRO A 442 -16.30 -17.90 2.50
C PRO A 442 -17.25 -16.72 2.35
N SER A 443 -17.09 -15.68 3.18
CA SER A 443 -17.92 -14.47 3.12
C SER A 443 -17.75 -13.69 1.82
N ALA A 444 -16.64 -13.92 1.11
CA ALA A 444 -16.36 -13.39 -0.23
C ALA A 444 -16.64 -14.42 -1.34
N GLY A 445 -17.32 -15.54 -1.03
CA GLY A 445 -17.66 -16.61 -1.99
C GLY A 445 -16.48 -17.47 -2.41
N ILE A 446 -15.49 -17.65 -1.54
CA ILE A 446 -14.32 -18.49 -1.78
C ILE A 446 -14.41 -19.78 -0.97
N ASN A 447 -14.25 -20.91 -1.65
CA ASN A 447 -14.16 -22.22 -1.01
C ASN A 447 -12.80 -22.37 -0.32
N VAL A 448 -12.80 -23.00 0.85
CA VAL A 448 -11.60 -23.23 1.66
C VAL A 448 -11.31 -24.72 1.72
N LEU A 449 -10.06 -25.08 1.46
CA LEU A 449 -9.51 -26.41 1.65
C LEU A 449 -8.48 -26.39 2.80
N ASP A 450 -8.89 -26.83 3.99
CA ASP A 450 -8.05 -26.85 5.18
C ASP A 450 -7.22 -28.14 5.25
N ILE A 451 -5.90 -28.02 5.05
CA ILE A 451 -4.94 -29.13 5.13
C ILE A 451 -4.26 -29.25 6.50
N LYS A 452 -4.84 -28.58 7.52
CA LYS A 452 -4.45 -28.63 8.92
C LYS A 452 -3.05 -28.10 9.18
N THR A 453 -2.07 -28.98 9.31
CA THR A 453 -0.73 -28.67 9.80
C THR A 453 0.25 -29.58 9.06
N VAL A 454 0.82 -29.04 8.00
CA VAL A 454 1.86 -29.69 7.19
C VAL A 454 3.03 -28.72 6.99
N PRO A 455 4.25 -29.21 6.70
CA PRO A 455 5.34 -28.35 6.30
C PRO A 455 4.95 -27.46 5.11
N LEU A 456 5.47 -26.24 5.08
CA LEU A 456 5.14 -25.26 4.05
C LEU A 456 5.42 -25.75 2.61
N PRO A 457 6.53 -26.45 2.31
CA PRO A 457 6.74 -27.00 0.97
C PRO A 457 5.63 -27.96 0.54
N VAL A 458 5.08 -28.74 1.46
CA VAL A 458 3.97 -29.66 1.19
C VAL A 458 2.71 -28.85 0.85
N ALA A 459 2.42 -27.80 1.62
CA ALA A 459 1.27 -26.94 1.34
C ALA A 459 1.36 -26.24 -0.03
N ARG A 460 2.56 -25.79 -0.43
CA ARG A 460 2.78 -25.20 -1.76
C ARG A 460 2.56 -26.23 -2.88
N TYR A 461 3.09 -27.43 -2.71
CA TYR A 461 2.88 -28.53 -3.65
C TYR A 461 1.39 -28.84 -3.82
N LEU A 462 0.66 -28.99 -2.71
CA LEU A 462 -0.77 -29.28 -2.74
C LEU A 462 -1.58 -28.16 -3.40
N THR A 463 -1.22 -26.91 -3.16
CA THR A 463 -1.86 -25.75 -3.82
C THR A 463 -1.78 -25.85 -5.33
N ARG A 464 -0.59 -26.20 -5.83
CA ARG A 464 -0.34 -26.38 -7.26
C ARG A 464 -1.11 -27.58 -7.84
N THR A 465 -1.27 -28.66 -7.09
CA THR A 465 -1.83 -29.92 -7.62
C THR A 465 -3.33 -30.13 -7.36
N SER A 466 -3.98 -29.27 -6.58
CA SER A 466 -5.36 -29.49 -6.10
C SER A 466 -6.39 -28.50 -6.66
N GLU A 467 -6.21 -28.04 -7.91
CA GLU A 467 -7.14 -27.12 -8.61
C GLU A 467 -7.53 -25.88 -7.78
N THR A 468 -6.54 -25.28 -7.11
CA THR A 468 -6.77 -24.08 -6.28
C THR A 468 -6.24 -22.82 -6.95
N MET A 469 -6.82 -21.67 -6.60
CA MET A 469 -6.38 -20.36 -7.11
C MET A 469 -5.26 -19.74 -6.29
N GLY A 470 -4.91 -20.35 -5.16
CA GLY A 470 -3.82 -19.94 -4.28
C GLY A 470 -3.96 -20.52 -2.90
N GLY A 471 -3.13 -20.06 -1.97
CA GLY A 471 -3.18 -20.52 -0.60
C GLY A 471 -2.55 -19.59 0.41
N VAL A 472 -2.77 -19.94 1.68
CA VAL A 472 -2.34 -19.18 2.86
C VAL A 472 -1.61 -20.12 3.81
N HIS A 473 -0.48 -19.68 4.34
CA HIS A 473 0.19 -20.35 5.44
C HIS A 473 0.43 -19.39 6.59
N VAL A 474 0.02 -19.79 7.79
CA VAL A 474 0.22 -19.01 9.02
C VAL A 474 1.27 -19.70 9.89
N GLN A 475 2.34 -18.98 10.24
CA GLN A 475 3.43 -19.52 11.04
C GLN A 475 3.83 -18.56 12.15
N LEU A 476 4.55 -19.05 13.16
CA LEU A 476 5.31 -18.14 14.02
C LEU A 476 6.49 -17.58 13.22
N SER A 477 6.91 -16.37 13.57
CA SER A 477 8.14 -15.84 13.00
C SER A 477 9.31 -16.71 13.47
N PRO A 478 10.24 -17.13 12.58
CA PRO A 478 11.36 -17.97 12.95
C PRO A 478 12.27 -17.37 14.04
N PHE A 479 12.23 -16.04 14.19
CA PHE A 479 13.14 -15.27 15.05
C PHE A 479 12.50 -14.76 16.35
N ASP A 480 11.18 -14.69 16.43
CA ASP A 480 10.48 -14.17 17.62
C ASP A 480 9.16 -14.94 17.83
N PRO A 481 9.02 -15.70 18.94
CA PRO A 481 7.82 -16.49 19.22
C PRO A 481 6.57 -15.64 19.48
N ARG A 482 6.70 -14.32 19.68
CA ARG A 482 5.58 -13.39 19.87
C ARG A 482 5.01 -12.88 18.54
N VAL A 483 5.75 -13.07 17.45
CA VAL A 483 5.42 -12.55 16.12
C VAL A 483 4.84 -13.68 15.26
N VAL A 484 3.84 -13.35 14.45
CA VAL A 484 3.21 -14.26 13.48
C VAL A 484 3.45 -13.73 12.08
N ASP A 485 3.72 -14.64 11.14
CA ASP A 485 3.79 -14.36 9.71
C ASP A 485 2.63 -15.05 8.98
N ILE A 486 1.94 -14.31 8.11
CA ILE A 486 0.95 -14.84 7.18
C ILE A 486 1.51 -14.74 5.76
N LYS A 487 1.82 -15.89 5.17
CA LYS A 487 2.30 -16.03 3.79
C LYS A 487 1.14 -16.33 2.84
N PHE A 488 1.21 -15.75 1.65
CA PHE A 488 0.24 -15.93 0.59
C PHE A 488 0.95 -16.46 -0.65
N PHE A 489 0.37 -17.44 -1.31
CA PHE A 489 0.91 -18.00 -2.54
C PHE A 489 -0.16 -18.18 -3.62
N ASP A 490 0.27 -18.09 -4.87
CA ASP A 490 -0.59 -18.19 -6.05
C ASP A 490 -0.95 -19.65 -6.39
N SER A 491 -1.73 -19.86 -7.45
CA SER A 491 -2.13 -21.19 -7.93
C SER A 491 -0.97 -22.11 -8.33
N ARG A 492 0.24 -21.58 -8.52
CA ARG A 492 1.45 -22.35 -8.83
C ARG A 492 2.24 -22.71 -7.57
N GLY A 493 1.79 -22.27 -6.39
CA GLY A 493 2.47 -22.44 -5.11
C GLY A 493 3.58 -21.42 -4.85
N LEU A 494 3.73 -20.41 -5.72
CA LEU A 494 4.76 -19.37 -5.58
C LEU A 494 4.29 -18.26 -4.65
N GLU A 495 5.19 -17.58 -3.95
CA GLU A 495 4.85 -16.33 -3.24
C GLU A 495 4.08 -15.36 -4.14
N VAL A 496 3.02 -14.73 -3.64
CA VAL A 496 2.24 -13.78 -4.45
C VAL A 496 3.10 -12.59 -4.88
N ASP A 497 2.93 -12.18 -6.14
CA ASP A 497 3.68 -11.06 -6.72
C ASP A 497 3.27 -9.70 -6.11
N LYS A 498 4.07 -8.66 -6.38
CA LYS A 498 3.83 -7.31 -5.82
C LYS A 498 2.52 -6.69 -6.30
N ALA A 499 2.02 -7.05 -7.47
CA ALA A 499 0.73 -6.56 -7.98
C ALA A 499 -0.42 -7.16 -7.16
N SER A 500 -0.39 -8.46 -6.90
CA SER A 500 -1.37 -9.17 -6.08
C SER A 500 -1.33 -8.70 -4.62
N GLN A 501 -0.13 -8.50 -4.04
CA GLN A 501 0.04 -7.92 -2.70
C GLN A 501 -0.68 -6.56 -2.60
N ARG A 502 -0.42 -5.65 -3.55
CA ARG A 502 -1.08 -4.33 -3.60
C ARG A 502 -2.59 -4.43 -3.78
N LYS A 503 -3.07 -5.40 -4.56
CA LYS A 503 -4.52 -5.62 -4.74
C LYS A 503 -5.16 -6.03 -3.40
N ILE A 504 -4.55 -6.97 -2.68
CA ILE A 504 -5.01 -7.39 -1.34
C ILE A 504 -4.96 -6.23 -0.35
N GLU A 505 -3.86 -5.46 -0.32
CA GLU A 505 -3.72 -4.26 0.53
C GLU A 505 -4.78 -3.21 0.24
N ASN A 506 -4.99 -2.89 -1.03
CA ASN A 506 -5.99 -1.91 -1.42
C ASN A 506 -7.40 -2.35 -1.00
N THR A 507 -7.75 -3.60 -1.25
CA THR A 507 -9.04 -4.17 -0.80
C THR A 507 -9.15 -4.13 0.72
N PHE A 508 -8.08 -4.47 1.45
CA PHE A 508 -8.06 -4.44 2.91
C PHE A 508 -8.20 -3.04 3.49
N PHE A 509 -7.38 -2.08 3.04
CA PHE A 509 -7.37 -0.71 3.58
C PHE A 509 -8.60 0.11 3.19
N ARG A 510 -9.19 -0.17 2.01
CA ARG A 510 -10.47 0.42 1.59
C ARG A 510 -11.67 -0.22 2.28
N GLU A 511 -11.48 -1.38 2.92
CA GLU A 511 -12.54 -2.25 3.43
C GLU A 511 -13.61 -2.59 2.37
N ASP A 512 -13.20 -2.61 1.10
CA ASP A 512 -14.05 -2.93 -0.05
C ASP A 512 -14.16 -4.45 -0.25
N PHE A 513 -14.70 -5.12 0.76
CA PHE A 513 -14.81 -6.57 0.78
C PHE A 513 -16.00 -7.02 -0.07
N ARG A 514 -15.76 -7.89 -1.04
CA ARG A 514 -16.86 -8.61 -1.70
C ARG A 514 -17.67 -9.37 -0.64
N ARG A 515 -18.99 -9.13 -0.62
CA ARG A 515 -19.97 -9.88 0.17
C ARG A 515 -20.91 -10.59 -0.78
N VAL A 516 -21.02 -11.90 -0.61
CA VAL A 516 -21.86 -12.76 -1.45
C VAL A 516 -23.20 -13.04 -0.78
N TYR A 517 -24.20 -13.40 -1.57
CA TYR A 517 -25.52 -13.77 -1.05
C TYR A 517 -25.48 -15.15 -0.37
N LEU A 518 -26.53 -15.52 0.36
CA LEU A 518 -26.57 -16.71 1.25
C LEU A 518 -26.18 -18.03 0.55
N ASP A 519 -26.65 -18.24 -0.67
CA ASP A 519 -26.41 -19.43 -1.49
C ASP A 519 -25.04 -19.45 -2.19
N GLU A 520 -24.30 -18.35 -2.08
CA GLU A 520 -23.01 -18.14 -2.73
C GLU A 520 -21.84 -18.17 -1.72
N ILE A 521 -22.15 -18.35 -0.43
CA ILE A 521 -21.15 -18.50 0.63
C ILE A 521 -20.28 -19.73 0.34
N GLY A 522 -18.97 -19.54 0.39
CA GLY A 522 -18.01 -20.62 0.13
C GLY A 522 -18.09 -21.77 1.16
N SER A 523 -17.76 -22.98 0.72
CA SER A 523 -17.65 -24.15 1.60
C SER A 523 -16.31 -24.18 2.34
N ILE A 524 -16.27 -24.82 3.51
CA ILE A 524 -15.02 -25.12 4.23
C ILE A 524 -14.92 -26.65 4.32
N ASN A 525 -13.91 -27.22 3.66
CA ASN A 525 -13.67 -28.67 3.64
C ASN A 525 -12.29 -28.99 4.22
N GLU A 526 -12.18 -30.09 4.97
CA GLU A 526 -10.88 -30.61 5.40
C GLU A 526 -10.36 -31.63 4.38
N ALA A 527 -9.06 -31.59 4.07
CA ALA A 527 -8.44 -32.54 3.13
C ALA A 527 -7.06 -33.05 3.59
N PRO A 528 -7.00 -33.78 4.73
CA PRO A 528 -5.73 -34.26 5.28
C PRO A 528 -5.04 -35.34 4.43
N THR A 529 -5.79 -36.07 3.58
CA THR A 529 -5.27 -37.18 2.77
C THR A 529 -4.46 -36.74 1.54
N LEU A 530 -4.51 -35.46 1.17
CA LEU A 530 -3.81 -34.95 -0.02
C LEU A 530 -2.29 -35.06 0.08
N ILE A 531 -1.74 -35.18 1.29
CA ILE A 531 -0.30 -35.33 1.53
C ILE A 531 0.31 -36.51 0.78
N ASP A 532 -0.45 -37.58 0.52
CA ASP A 532 0.02 -38.76 -0.18
C ASP A 532 0.48 -38.45 -1.62
N ASN A 533 -0.11 -37.44 -2.26
CA ASN A 533 0.30 -36.98 -3.59
C ASN A 533 1.72 -36.39 -3.58
N TYR A 534 2.07 -35.67 -2.52
CA TYR A 534 3.43 -35.15 -2.34
C TYR A 534 4.42 -36.29 -2.13
N LEU A 535 4.10 -37.23 -1.24
CA LEU A 535 4.96 -38.38 -0.94
C LEU A 535 5.22 -39.24 -2.18
N LEU A 536 4.20 -39.48 -3.00
CA LEU A 536 4.33 -40.23 -4.25
C LEU A 536 5.28 -39.52 -5.21
N LYS A 537 5.10 -38.21 -5.42
CA LYS A 537 5.94 -37.44 -6.33
C LYS A 537 7.38 -37.31 -5.83
N PHE A 538 7.56 -37.18 -4.51
CA PHE A 538 8.87 -37.16 -3.87
C PHE A 538 9.66 -38.44 -4.17
N VAL A 539 9.02 -39.60 -3.99
CA VAL A 539 9.60 -40.92 -4.26
C VAL A 539 9.92 -41.10 -5.74
N GLU A 540 9.01 -40.69 -6.62
CA GLU A 540 9.20 -40.73 -8.08
C GLU A 540 10.41 -39.87 -8.52
N ALA A 541 10.50 -38.64 -8.03
CA ALA A 541 11.53 -37.68 -8.41
C ALA A 541 12.94 -38.11 -7.97
N LEU A 542 13.06 -38.82 -6.85
CA LEU A 542 14.33 -39.40 -6.40
C LEU A 542 14.64 -40.76 -7.06
N GLY A 543 13.68 -41.39 -7.73
CA GLY A 543 13.87 -42.71 -8.33
C GLY A 543 14.04 -43.84 -7.31
N ILE A 544 13.49 -43.67 -6.09
CA ILE A 544 13.56 -44.65 -4.99
C ILE A 544 12.84 -45.93 -5.45
N GLY A 545 13.62 -46.98 -5.77
CA GLY A 545 13.13 -48.26 -6.30
C GLY A 545 13.78 -48.72 -7.61
N LYS A 546 14.52 -47.85 -8.33
CA LYS A 546 15.22 -48.23 -9.58
C LYS A 546 16.70 -48.57 -9.41
N LYS A 547 17.30 -48.31 -8.24
CA LYS A 547 18.69 -48.64 -7.92
C LYS A 547 18.78 -49.27 -6.52
N ASN A 548 18.93 -50.59 -6.47
CA ASN A 548 19.45 -51.27 -5.30
C ASN A 548 20.97 -51.11 -5.30
N GLY A 549 21.52 -50.43 -4.31
CA GLY A 549 22.96 -50.54 -4.05
C GLY A 549 23.54 -49.36 -3.29
N HIS A 550 24.26 -49.69 -2.21
CA HIS A 550 25.10 -48.83 -1.38
C HIS A 550 24.38 -48.18 -0.18
N GLY A 551 23.93 -49.03 0.75
CA GLY A 551 23.77 -48.62 2.15
C GLY A 551 25.12 -48.17 2.69
N SER A 552 25.31 -46.86 2.88
CA SER A 552 26.36 -46.33 3.74
C SER A 552 26.17 -46.92 5.13
N SER A 553 27.26 -47.39 5.76
CA SER A 553 27.23 -47.80 7.17
C SER A 553 27.20 -46.62 8.15
N ARG A 554 27.27 -45.38 7.64
CA ARG A 554 27.30 -44.18 8.46
C ARG A 554 25.89 -43.57 8.57
N PRO A 555 25.46 -43.18 9.77
CA PRO A 555 24.15 -42.57 9.95
C PRO A 555 24.11 -41.16 9.39
N LEU A 556 22.92 -40.72 8.96
CA LEU A 556 22.58 -39.32 8.74
C LEU A 556 22.04 -38.73 10.05
N VAL A 557 22.59 -37.63 10.53
CA VAL A 557 22.06 -36.95 11.72
C VAL A 557 21.08 -35.87 11.27
N VAL A 558 19.82 -35.92 11.74
CA VAL A 558 18.79 -34.94 11.34
C VAL A 558 18.21 -34.28 12.57
N ASP A 559 18.35 -32.96 12.64
CA ASP A 559 17.70 -32.10 13.62
C ASP A 559 16.42 -31.50 13.04
N TYR A 560 15.28 -31.90 13.60
CA TYR A 560 13.94 -31.52 13.13
C TYR A 560 13.41 -30.21 13.73
N ALA A 561 14.21 -29.51 14.55
CA ALA A 561 13.84 -28.24 15.16
C ALA A 561 12.48 -28.26 15.88
N ASN A 562 12.09 -29.40 16.48
CA ASN A 562 10.81 -29.60 17.15
C ASN A 562 9.56 -29.31 16.28
N ALA A 563 9.66 -29.52 14.97
CA ALA A 563 8.65 -29.08 14.01
C ALA A 563 8.07 -30.21 13.12
N THR A 564 7.18 -29.83 12.20
CA THR A 564 6.30 -30.75 11.46
C THR A 564 7.03 -31.65 10.46
N ALA A 565 8.26 -31.32 10.07
CA ALA A 565 9.09 -32.17 9.22
C ALA A 565 9.33 -33.57 9.82
N ALA A 566 9.34 -33.68 11.15
CA ALA A 566 9.48 -34.94 11.88
C ALA A 566 8.34 -35.94 11.60
N ASN A 567 7.18 -35.48 11.12
CA ASN A 567 6.06 -36.36 10.78
C ASN A 567 6.21 -37.02 9.39
N ILE A 568 7.08 -36.49 8.53
CA ILE A 568 7.17 -36.88 7.12
C ILE A 568 8.50 -37.57 6.82
N LEU A 569 9.60 -36.92 7.17
CA LEU A 569 10.94 -37.31 6.76
C LEU A 569 11.37 -38.70 7.28
N PRO A 570 11.12 -39.11 8.54
CA PRO A 570 11.51 -40.44 9.00
C PRO A 570 10.95 -41.58 8.15
N GLY A 571 9.68 -41.47 7.73
CA GLY A 571 9.05 -42.46 6.86
C GLY A 571 9.66 -42.51 5.46
N LEU A 572 10.02 -41.36 4.89
CA LEU A 572 10.68 -41.27 3.59
C LEU A 572 12.12 -41.81 3.66
N PHE A 573 12.88 -41.43 4.67
CA PHE A 573 14.25 -41.91 4.88
C PHE A 573 14.33 -43.41 5.10
N ASN A 574 13.36 -44.00 5.81
CA ASN A 574 13.25 -45.45 5.95
C ASN A 574 13.01 -46.14 4.59
N ARG A 575 12.13 -45.59 3.73
CA ARG A 575 11.92 -46.10 2.36
C ARG A 575 13.16 -45.95 1.46
N MET A 576 14.00 -44.97 1.73
CA MET A 576 15.30 -44.78 1.08
C MET A 576 16.40 -45.71 1.63
N GLY A 577 16.14 -46.44 2.71
CA GLY A 577 17.15 -47.26 3.39
C GLY A 577 18.25 -46.43 4.06
N LEU A 578 17.92 -45.22 4.53
CA LEU A 578 18.85 -44.38 5.30
C LEU A 578 18.79 -44.76 6.78
N ASP A 579 19.96 -44.95 7.40
CA ASP A 579 20.09 -44.98 8.86
C ASP A 579 20.10 -43.53 9.38
N VAL A 580 19.14 -43.16 10.22
CA VAL A 580 18.91 -41.77 10.63
C VAL A 580 18.91 -41.65 12.14
N VAL A 581 19.80 -40.80 12.66
CA VAL A 581 19.81 -40.37 14.05
C VAL A 581 19.04 -39.07 14.17
N SER A 582 17.92 -39.12 14.87
CA SER A 582 16.99 -38.00 14.99
C SER A 582 17.28 -37.14 16.23
N LEU A 583 17.44 -35.84 16.04
CA LEU A 583 17.52 -34.83 17.09
C LEU A 583 16.26 -33.96 17.06
N ASN A 584 15.77 -33.55 18.24
CA ASN A 584 14.61 -32.66 18.38
C ASN A 584 13.37 -33.08 17.55
N ALA A 585 13.11 -34.38 17.42
CA ALA A 585 12.02 -34.93 16.61
C ALA A 585 10.62 -34.78 17.24
N ALA A 586 10.54 -34.59 18.57
CA ALA A 586 9.29 -34.34 19.24
C ALA A 586 8.81 -32.91 18.94
N ILE A 587 7.57 -32.78 18.45
CA ILE A 587 6.97 -31.48 18.17
C ILE A 587 6.75 -30.73 19.50
N ASP A 588 7.30 -29.53 19.60
CA ASP A 588 7.12 -28.63 20.74
C ASP A 588 6.76 -27.24 20.23
N GLU A 589 5.50 -26.86 20.46
CA GLU A 589 4.95 -25.58 20.00
C GLU A 589 5.69 -24.36 20.57
N ASN A 590 6.37 -24.49 21.71
CA ASN A 590 7.10 -23.37 22.35
C ASN A 590 8.54 -23.24 21.84
N ARG A 591 9.01 -24.16 21.00
CA ARG A 591 10.40 -24.23 20.52
C ARG A 591 10.53 -24.03 19.00
N LEU A 592 9.48 -23.55 18.33
CA LEU A 592 9.47 -23.33 16.89
C LEU A 592 10.27 -22.09 16.45
N ALA A 593 10.38 -21.09 17.32
CA ALA A 593 11.22 -19.92 17.10
C ALA A 593 12.55 -20.07 17.85
N ARG A 594 13.64 -19.61 17.22
CA ARG A 594 14.98 -19.65 17.80
C ARG A 594 15.63 -18.29 17.67
N SER A 595 16.16 -17.79 18.78
CA SER A 595 17.10 -16.67 18.73
C SER A 595 18.36 -17.07 17.93
N PRO A 596 19.10 -16.11 17.36
CA PRO A 596 20.37 -16.39 16.68
C PRO A 596 21.34 -17.18 17.57
N GLU A 597 21.40 -16.87 18.86
CA GLU A 597 22.30 -17.52 19.82
C GLU A 597 21.91 -18.99 20.07
N GLU A 598 20.61 -19.27 20.21
CA GLU A 598 20.11 -20.64 20.33
C GLU A 598 20.31 -21.43 19.04
N PHE A 599 20.11 -20.80 17.89
CA PHE A 599 20.36 -21.42 16.58
C PHE A 599 21.85 -21.81 16.44
N ASP A 600 22.78 -20.92 16.80
CA ASP A 600 24.22 -21.20 16.77
C ASP A 600 24.61 -22.28 17.77
N GLN A 601 23.92 -22.37 18.92
CA GLN A 601 24.10 -23.46 19.87
C GLN A 601 23.61 -24.80 19.31
N ASP A 602 22.42 -24.82 18.71
CA ASP A 602 21.83 -26.00 18.08
C ASP A 602 22.74 -26.52 16.95
N MET A 603 23.30 -25.63 16.12
CA MET A 603 24.24 -26.00 15.06
C MET A 603 25.57 -26.56 15.59
N ARG A 604 26.11 -26.00 16.68
CA ARG A 604 27.32 -26.54 17.35
C ARG A 604 27.06 -27.90 17.98
N GLN A 605 25.86 -28.12 18.53
CA GLN A 605 25.45 -29.42 19.04
C GLN A 605 25.36 -30.44 17.90
N LEU A 606 24.70 -30.08 16.78
CA LEU A 606 24.64 -30.92 15.60
C LEU A 606 26.03 -31.31 15.11
N ALA A 607 26.94 -30.34 15.00
CA ALA A 607 28.33 -30.56 14.63
C ALA A 607 29.05 -31.56 15.54
N SER A 608 28.88 -31.39 16.86
CA SER A 608 29.47 -32.29 17.85
C SER A 608 28.94 -33.73 17.74
N VAL A 609 27.63 -33.89 17.49
CA VAL A 609 27.00 -35.20 17.32
C VAL A 609 27.47 -35.88 16.03
N VAL A 610 27.55 -35.13 14.93
CA VAL A 610 28.05 -35.63 13.64
C VAL A 610 29.48 -36.15 13.77
N ALA A 611 30.36 -35.38 14.41
CA ALA A 611 31.74 -35.77 14.65
C ALA A 611 31.84 -37.02 15.57
N ALA A 612 31.05 -37.06 16.65
CA ALA A 612 31.04 -38.18 17.59
C ALA A 612 30.57 -39.49 16.96
N LEU A 613 29.54 -39.44 16.11
CA LEU A 613 28.97 -40.61 15.45
C LEU A 613 29.69 -40.99 14.15
N ARG A 614 30.64 -40.17 13.69
CA ARG A 614 31.27 -40.29 12.36
C ARG A 614 30.21 -40.43 11.27
N ALA A 615 29.18 -39.59 11.39
CA ALA A 615 28.02 -39.57 10.51
C ALA A 615 28.40 -39.22 9.06
N GLU A 616 27.53 -39.56 8.12
CA GLU A 616 27.70 -39.22 6.70
C GLU A 616 27.62 -37.71 6.47
N LEU A 617 26.72 -37.04 7.18
CA LEU A 617 26.61 -35.60 7.36
C LEU A 617 25.53 -35.33 8.42
N GLY A 618 25.42 -34.07 8.86
CA GLY A 618 24.31 -33.60 9.70
C GLY A 618 23.47 -32.57 8.97
N VAL A 619 22.15 -32.63 9.11
CA VAL A 619 21.25 -31.59 8.62
C VAL A 619 20.31 -31.12 9.71
N ARG A 620 20.17 -29.81 9.84
CA ARG A 620 19.06 -29.18 10.54
C ARG A 620 18.08 -28.62 9.53
N ILE A 621 16.80 -28.94 9.69
CA ILE A 621 15.72 -28.34 8.91
C ILE A 621 15.00 -27.28 9.76
N ASP A 622 14.62 -26.17 9.13
CA ASP A 622 13.87 -25.13 9.81
C ASP A 622 12.43 -25.56 10.14
N ALA A 623 11.77 -24.81 11.04
CA ALA A 623 10.44 -25.18 11.52
C ALA A 623 9.38 -25.26 10.41
N GLY A 624 9.49 -24.40 9.39
CA GLY A 624 8.60 -24.38 8.23
C GLY A 624 8.89 -25.48 7.19
N GLY A 625 10.07 -26.08 7.23
CA GLY A 625 10.51 -27.10 6.28
C GLY A 625 11.05 -26.57 4.95
N GLU A 626 11.17 -25.25 4.76
CA GLU A 626 11.67 -24.64 3.51
C GLU A 626 13.19 -24.61 3.44
N ARG A 627 13.90 -24.62 4.58
CA ARG A 627 15.33 -24.33 4.66
C ARG A 627 16.11 -25.41 5.38
N ILE A 628 17.32 -25.66 4.90
CA ILE A 628 18.27 -26.61 5.51
C ILE A 628 19.60 -25.96 5.83
N TYR A 629 20.22 -26.45 6.90
CA TYR A 629 21.55 -26.06 7.37
C TYR A 629 22.36 -27.33 7.61
N VAL A 630 23.59 -27.36 7.11
CA VAL A 630 24.32 -28.62 6.97
C VAL A 630 25.65 -28.56 7.72
N VAL A 631 25.99 -29.67 8.35
CA VAL A 631 27.31 -29.97 8.88
C VAL A 631 27.88 -31.09 8.02
N ASP A 632 29.09 -30.93 7.52
CA ASP A 632 29.77 -31.97 6.74
C ASP A 632 30.22 -33.15 7.63
N GLU A 633 30.77 -34.19 7.03
CA GLU A 633 31.22 -35.38 7.76
C GLU A 633 32.43 -35.14 8.66
N ARG A 634 33.10 -33.98 8.56
CA ARG A 634 34.21 -33.56 9.45
C ARG A 634 33.69 -32.93 10.74
N GLY A 635 32.39 -32.63 10.80
CA GLY A 635 31.80 -31.85 11.89
C GLY A 635 31.88 -30.34 11.66
N GLU A 636 32.19 -29.89 10.44
CA GLU A 636 32.29 -28.46 10.11
C GLU A 636 30.94 -27.93 9.64
N ILE A 637 30.51 -26.79 10.19
CA ILE A 637 29.28 -26.11 9.78
C ILE A 637 29.51 -25.49 8.40
N VAL A 638 28.70 -25.90 7.41
CA VAL A 638 28.83 -25.44 6.03
C VAL A 638 28.06 -24.12 5.86
N PRO A 639 28.71 -23.01 5.45
CA PRO A 639 28.01 -21.76 5.17
C PRO A 639 27.00 -21.90 4.02
N GLY A 640 25.84 -21.26 4.14
CA GLY A 640 24.75 -21.36 3.16
C GLY A 640 25.16 -21.11 1.69
N PRO A 641 25.93 -20.05 1.36
CA PRO A 641 26.41 -19.84 -0.01
C PRO A 641 27.33 -20.96 -0.52
N THR A 642 28.16 -21.52 0.35
CA THR A 642 29.04 -22.66 0.05
C THR A 642 28.23 -23.93 -0.18
N LEU A 643 27.22 -24.19 0.66
CA LEU A 643 26.31 -25.32 0.49
C LEU A 643 25.55 -25.21 -0.85
N LEU A 644 25.10 -24.01 -1.23
CA LEU A 644 24.44 -23.80 -2.51
C LEU A 644 25.38 -24.05 -3.69
N ALA A 645 26.63 -23.60 -3.62
CA ALA A 645 27.63 -23.89 -4.64
C ALA A 645 27.91 -25.40 -4.75
N ALA A 646 28.00 -26.12 -3.63
CA ALA A 646 28.18 -27.57 -3.60
C ALA A 646 27.00 -28.32 -4.23
N ILE A 647 25.75 -27.99 -3.86
CA ILE A 647 24.55 -28.61 -4.44
C ILE A 647 24.43 -28.26 -5.92
N ALA A 648 24.74 -27.02 -6.33
CA ALA A 648 24.75 -26.63 -7.74
C ALA A 648 25.76 -27.44 -8.56
N ALA A 649 26.97 -27.66 -8.03
CA ALA A 649 27.98 -28.48 -8.68
C ALA A 649 27.52 -29.94 -8.82
N LEU A 650 26.93 -30.51 -7.78
CA LEU A 650 26.39 -31.88 -7.79
C LEU A 650 25.25 -32.02 -8.81
N GLU A 651 24.31 -31.08 -8.84
CA GLU A 651 23.18 -31.08 -9.79
C GLU A 651 23.64 -30.92 -11.24
N LEU A 652 24.50 -29.94 -11.52
CA LEU A 652 25.03 -29.71 -12.87
C LEU A 652 25.82 -30.92 -13.38
N LYS A 653 26.62 -31.54 -12.52
CA LYS A 653 27.35 -32.75 -12.88
C LYS A 653 26.43 -33.94 -13.16
N ALA A 654 25.30 -34.04 -12.45
CA ALA A 654 24.36 -35.14 -12.60
C ALA A 654 23.40 -34.97 -13.79
N LYS A 655 22.93 -33.75 -14.06
CA LYS A 655 21.82 -33.47 -14.99
C LYS A 655 22.15 -32.43 -16.07
N GLY A 656 23.22 -31.65 -15.92
CA GLY A 656 23.46 -30.46 -16.72
C GLY A 656 22.43 -29.36 -16.46
N GLY A 657 22.18 -28.50 -17.46
CA GLY A 657 21.12 -27.50 -17.42
C GLY A 657 21.53 -26.17 -16.77
N THR A 658 20.57 -25.50 -16.13
CA THR A 658 20.71 -24.12 -15.66
C THR A 658 20.49 -24.00 -14.16
N ILE A 659 21.32 -23.21 -13.48
CA ILE A 659 21.16 -22.87 -12.06
C ILE A 659 20.65 -21.44 -11.93
N ALA A 660 19.59 -21.24 -11.14
CA ALA A 660 19.08 -19.91 -10.82
C ALA A 660 19.57 -19.44 -9.44
N VAL A 661 20.21 -18.27 -9.38
CA VAL A 661 20.72 -17.67 -8.13
C VAL A 661 20.47 -16.16 -8.13
N PRO A 662 20.34 -15.53 -6.96
CA PRO A 662 20.16 -14.08 -6.90
C PRO A 662 21.39 -13.32 -7.42
N VAL A 663 21.17 -12.08 -7.84
CA VAL A 663 22.24 -11.17 -8.31
C VAL A 663 23.31 -10.90 -7.24
N SER A 664 22.97 -11.12 -5.96
CA SER A 664 23.86 -11.05 -4.79
C SER A 664 24.75 -12.27 -4.59
N ALA A 665 24.52 -13.37 -5.30
CA ALA A 665 25.34 -14.57 -5.21
C ALA A 665 26.71 -14.38 -5.91
N SER A 666 27.70 -15.15 -5.48
CA SER A 666 29.08 -15.10 -5.98
C SER A 666 29.19 -15.40 -7.49
N ARG A 667 30.28 -15.01 -8.15
CA ARG A 667 30.60 -15.46 -9.52
C ARG A 667 31.05 -16.91 -9.64
N VAL A 668 31.25 -17.57 -8.50
CA VAL A 668 31.58 -19.00 -8.44
C VAL A 668 30.59 -19.86 -9.23
N PHE A 669 29.32 -19.45 -9.31
CA PHE A 669 28.28 -20.19 -10.02
C PHE A 669 28.52 -20.23 -11.53
N GLU A 670 29.03 -19.16 -12.14
CA GLU A 670 29.39 -19.17 -13.56
C GLU A 670 30.56 -20.11 -13.85
N GLU A 671 31.55 -20.18 -12.97
CA GLU A 671 32.69 -21.10 -13.10
C GLU A 671 32.27 -22.57 -12.93
N ILE A 672 31.41 -22.85 -11.94
CA ILE A 672 30.83 -24.19 -11.74
C ILE A 672 30.00 -24.59 -12.97
N ALA A 673 29.14 -23.70 -13.47
CA ALA A 673 28.34 -23.94 -14.66
C ALA A 673 29.22 -24.22 -15.89
N GLN A 674 30.27 -23.42 -16.10
CA GLN A 674 31.21 -23.63 -17.20
C GLN A 674 31.92 -24.98 -17.11
N THR A 675 32.32 -25.40 -15.90
CA THR A 675 33.01 -26.69 -15.66
C THR A 675 32.16 -27.89 -16.08
N TYR A 676 30.85 -27.83 -15.87
CA TYR A 676 29.91 -28.93 -16.14
C TYR A 676 29.04 -28.69 -17.38
N GLY A 677 29.37 -27.70 -18.22
CA GLY A 677 28.63 -27.40 -19.45
C GLY A 677 27.20 -26.89 -19.25
N GLY A 678 26.92 -26.29 -18.08
CA GLY A 678 25.64 -25.68 -17.74
C GLY A 678 25.61 -24.16 -17.93
N SER A 679 24.54 -23.53 -17.43
CA SER A 679 24.38 -22.08 -17.46
C SER A 679 23.85 -21.50 -16.14
N VAL A 680 23.92 -20.18 -15.97
CA VAL A 680 23.43 -19.48 -14.77
C VAL A 680 22.41 -18.42 -15.15
N VAL A 681 21.32 -18.38 -14.40
CA VAL A 681 20.31 -17.32 -14.47
C VAL A 681 20.34 -16.50 -13.19
N ARG A 682 20.54 -15.19 -13.34
CA ARG A 682 20.54 -14.24 -12.22
C ARG A 682 19.13 -13.69 -11.99
N THR A 683 18.67 -13.75 -10.74
CA THR A 683 17.35 -13.22 -10.33
C THR A 683 17.49 -12.02 -9.41
N LYS A 684 16.37 -11.35 -9.14
CA LYS A 684 16.27 -10.37 -8.06
C LYS A 684 16.50 -11.03 -6.70
N VAL A 685 16.80 -10.24 -5.67
CA VAL A 685 17.02 -10.74 -4.30
C VAL A 685 15.67 -10.84 -3.56
N ASP A 686 14.73 -11.57 -4.17
CA ASP A 686 13.41 -11.85 -3.62
C ASP A 686 12.99 -13.31 -3.89
N PRO A 687 12.29 -13.98 -2.94
CA PRO A 687 11.89 -15.38 -3.11
C PRO A 687 11.02 -15.63 -4.35
N HIS A 688 10.07 -14.74 -4.66
CA HIS A 688 9.17 -14.92 -5.80
C HIS A 688 9.93 -14.95 -7.13
N ALA A 689 10.88 -14.04 -7.35
CA ALA A 689 11.68 -14.01 -8.58
C ALA A 689 12.53 -15.28 -8.76
N LEU A 690 13.04 -15.83 -7.66
CA LEU A 690 13.83 -17.06 -7.69
C LEU A 690 12.94 -18.29 -7.97
N MET A 691 11.80 -18.39 -7.29
CA MET A 691 10.80 -19.44 -7.53
C MET A 691 10.22 -19.36 -8.96
N LEU A 692 10.01 -18.16 -9.48
CA LEU A 692 9.58 -17.95 -10.86
C LEU A 692 10.66 -18.41 -11.85
N ALA A 693 11.95 -18.17 -11.57
CA ALA A 693 13.02 -18.70 -12.42
C ALA A 693 13.04 -20.24 -12.41
N ALA A 694 12.69 -20.86 -11.28
CA ALA A 694 12.56 -22.30 -11.14
C ALA A 694 11.38 -22.90 -11.95
N THR A 695 10.50 -22.10 -12.55
CA THR A 695 9.46 -22.63 -13.46
C THR A 695 9.97 -22.86 -14.88
N ARG A 696 11.19 -22.43 -15.20
CA ARG A 696 11.78 -22.63 -16.53
C ARG A 696 12.19 -24.09 -16.72
N GLU A 697 11.95 -24.61 -17.92
CA GLU A 697 12.25 -26.02 -18.25
C GLU A 697 13.75 -26.35 -18.19
N ASP A 698 14.62 -25.37 -18.47
CA ASP A 698 16.07 -25.58 -18.46
C ASP A 698 16.70 -25.49 -17.06
N VAL A 699 15.95 -25.03 -16.05
CA VAL A 699 16.46 -24.85 -14.69
C VAL A 699 16.38 -26.17 -13.93
N VAL A 700 17.50 -26.59 -13.34
CA VAL A 700 17.59 -27.82 -12.53
C VAL A 700 17.61 -27.53 -11.03
N LEU A 701 18.04 -26.33 -10.64
CA LEU A 701 18.09 -25.87 -9.25
C LEU A 701 17.94 -24.35 -9.20
N ALA A 702 17.17 -23.88 -8.23
CA ALA A 702 17.22 -22.48 -7.79
C ALA A 702 17.53 -22.41 -6.29
N GLY A 703 18.37 -21.46 -5.87
CA GLY A 703 18.69 -21.31 -4.45
C GLY A 703 19.09 -19.91 -4.03
N ASP A 704 18.81 -19.56 -2.78
CA ASP A 704 18.98 -18.20 -2.25
C ASP A 704 20.30 -17.98 -1.50
N GLY A 705 21.00 -19.08 -1.17
CA GLY A 705 22.25 -19.05 -0.39
C GLY A 705 22.02 -18.88 1.12
N GLU A 706 20.77 -18.91 1.56
CA GLU A 706 20.33 -18.84 2.96
C GLU A 706 19.62 -20.16 3.37
N GLY A 707 19.98 -21.28 2.71
CA GLY A 707 19.45 -22.61 2.97
C GLY A 707 18.16 -22.97 2.22
N GLY A 708 17.62 -22.07 1.38
CA GLY A 708 16.45 -22.34 0.54
C GLY A 708 16.84 -22.92 -0.82
N PHE A 709 16.22 -24.05 -1.18
CA PHE A 709 16.47 -24.77 -2.43
C PHE A 709 15.16 -25.16 -3.11
N ALA A 710 15.00 -24.81 -4.39
CA ALA A 710 13.86 -25.20 -5.21
C ALA A 710 14.32 -26.12 -6.34
N PHE A 711 13.64 -27.27 -6.48
CA PHE A 711 13.96 -28.30 -7.44
C PHE A 711 12.78 -28.49 -8.41
N PRO A 712 12.85 -27.97 -9.64
CA PRO A 712 11.72 -27.94 -10.58
C PRO A 712 11.10 -29.31 -10.88
N GLN A 713 11.87 -30.38 -10.73
CA GLN A 713 11.41 -31.78 -10.87
C GLN A 713 10.31 -32.19 -9.89
N ILE A 714 10.22 -31.54 -8.72
CA ILE A 714 9.14 -31.73 -7.75
C ILE A 714 8.24 -30.49 -7.69
N GLN A 715 8.82 -29.31 -7.47
CA GLN A 715 8.12 -28.04 -7.44
C GLN A 715 9.09 -26.84 -7.59
N PRO A 716 8.63 -25.73 -8.19
CA PRO A 716 9.40 -24.49 -8.36
C PRO A 716 9.41 -23.63 -7.08
N ALA A 717 9.32 -24.26 -5.91
CA ALA A 717 9.29 -23.59 -4.61
C ALA A 717 10.33 -24.21 -3.67
N PHE A 718 10.68 -23.48 -2.62
CA PHE A 718 11.64 -23.98 -1.64
C PHE A 718 11.13 -25.24 -0.94
N ASP A 719 11.94 -26.29 -0.95
CA ASP A 719 11.60 -27.58 -0.39
C ASP A 719 12.83 -28.18 0.31
N GLY A 720 12.95 -27.88 1.61
CA GLY A 720 14.03 -28.40 2.45
C GLY A 720 13.93 -29.90 2.67
N LEU A 721 12.72 -30.47 2.68
CA LEU A 721 12.51 -31.92 2.82
C LEU A 721 13.15 -32.64 1.63
N PHE A 722 12.87 -32.17 0.41
CA PHE A 722 13.44 -32.72 -0.81
C PHE A 722 14.93 -32.45 -0.92
N ALA A 723 15.39 -31.26 -0.50
CA ALA A 723 16.80 -30.87 -0.52
C ALA A 723 17.69 -31.86 0.25
N ILE A 724 17.25 -32.33 1.43
CA ILE A 724 18.01 -33.30 2.24
C ILE A 724 18.18 -34.61 1.48
N ALA A 725 17.07 -35.18 1.03
CA ALA A 725 17.05 -36.47 0.37
C ALA A 725 17.84 -36.43 -0.94
N ASN A 726 17.69 -35.36 -1.73
CA ASN A 726 18.39 -35.16 -2.99
C ASN A 726 19.90 -34.94 -2.80
N LEU A 727 20.32 -34.19 -1.76
CA LEU A 727 21.74 -34.03 -1.44
C LEU A 727 22.40 -35.39 -1.12
N VAL A 728 21.78 -36.18 -0.24
CA VAL A 728 22.31 -37.51 0.13
C VAL A 728 22.35 -38.43 -1.09
N GLU A 729 21.30 -38.44 -1.91
CA GLU A 729 21.26 -39.26 -3.13
C GLU A 729 22.35 -38.84 -4.13
N LEU A 730 22.58 -37.55 -4.35
CA LEU A 730 23.62 -37.07 -5.26
C LEU A 730 25.03 -37.42 -4.76
N LEU A 731 25.30 -37.25 -3.46
CA LEU A 731 26.59 -37.61 -2.86
C LEU A 731 26.89 -39.11 -3.03
N ARG A 732 25.89 -39.96 -2.76
CA ARG A 732 26.02 -41.41 -2.90
C ARG A 732 26.13 -41.85 -4.36
N ALA A 733 25.30 -41.32 -5.24
CA ALA A 733 25.31 -41.64 -6.67
C ALA A 733 26.65 -41.25 -7.33
N GLN A 734 27.32 -40.22 -6.82
CA GLN A 734 28.61 -39.76 -7.33
C GLN A 734 29.81 -40.34 -6.55
N GLY A 735 29.57 -41.06 -5.45
CA GLY A 735 30.63 -41.65 -4.63
C GLY A 735 31.54 -40.61 -3.96
N THR A 736 31.01 -39.42 -3.64
CA THR A 736 31.77 -38.30 -3.07
C THR A 736 31.24 -37.91 -1.70
N ARG A 737 32.08 -37.37 -0.82
CA ARG A 737 31.62 -36.74 0.42
C ARG A 737 31.35 -35.26 0.21
N LEU A 738 30.54 -34.66 1.08
CA LEU A 738 30.21 -33.24 0.97
C LEU A 738 31.47 -32.38 1.05
N SER A 739 32.38 -32.71 1.96
CA SER A 739 33.60 -31.95 2.13
C SER A 739 34.55 -32.05 0.92
N ASP A 740 34.56 -33.19 0.20
CA ASP A 740 35.33 -33.36 -1.05
C ASP A 740 34.79 -32.40 -2.14
N VAL A 741 33.47 -32.27 -2.23
CA VAL A 741 32.82 -31.34 -3.16
C VAL A 741 33.18 -29.90 -2.79
N ILE A 742 33.08 -29.53 -1.51
CA ILE A 742 33.41 -28.18 -1.02
C ILE A 742 34.88 -27.82 -1.31
N ASP A 743 35.81 -28.72 -1.04
CA ASP A 743 37.24 -28.50 -1.27
C ASP A 743 37.58 -28.33 -2.76
N SER A 744 36.74 -28.86 -3.66
CA SER A 744 36.89 -28.71 -5.11
C SER A 744 36.33 -27.39 -5.67
N LEU A 745 35.57 -26.62 -4.88
CA LEU A 745 34.94 -25.38 -5.34
C LEU A 745 35.98 -24.26 -5.55
N PRO A 746 35.78 -23.39 -6.56
CA PRO A 746 36.62 -22.22 -6.73
C PRO A 746 36.53 -21.27 -5.53
N LYS A 747 37.68 -20.72 -5.11
CA LYS A 747 37.75 -19.82 -3.96
C LYS A 747 37.34 -18.40 -4.35
N HIS A 748 36.30 -17.88 -3.69
CA HIS A 748 35.84 -16.50 -3.82
C HIS A 748 35.57 -15.90 -2.45
N HIS A 749 35.85 -14.61 -2.28
CA HIS A 749 35.66 -13.91 -1.02
C HIS A 749 34.58 -12.86 -1.16
N VAL A 750 33.44 -13.09 -0.49
CA VAL A 750 32.30 -12.16 -0.47
C VAL A 750 32.18 -11.53 0.92
N VAL A 751 32.07 -10.21 0.97
CA VAL A 751 31.81 -9.43 2.18
C VAL A 751 30.45 -8.75 2.06
N ARG A 752 29.69 -8.74 3.15
CA ARG A 752 28.40 -8.04 3.26
C ARG A 752 28.47 -7.04 4.41
N THR A 753 28.12 -5.79 4.14
CA THR A 753 27.98 -4.73 5.15
C THR A 753 26.66 -3.99 4.98
N ARG A 754 26.28 -3.21 5.98
CA ARG A 754 25.04 -2.43 6.01
C ARG A 754 25.37 -0.97 6.25
N VAL A 755 24.68 -0.09 5.54
CA VAL A 755 24.81 1.36 5.71
C VAL A 755 23.44 1.97 5.96
N SER A 756 23.31 2.71 7.06
CA SER A 756 22.08 3.44 7.39
C SER A 756 21.79 4.47 6.31
N CYS A 757 20.52 4.57 5.89
CA CYS A 757 20.07 5.59 4.95
C CYS A 757 18.58 5.90 5.18
N PRO A 758 18.22 7.15 5.54
CA PRO A 758 16.84 7.57 5.73
C PRO A 758 15.95 7.28 4.51
N TRP A 759 14.66 7.00 4.75
CA TRP A 759 13.69 6.68 3.69
C TRP A 759 13.64 7.73 2.58
N GLU A 760 13.62 9.01 2.96
CA GLU A 760 13.63 10.18 2.06
C GLU A 760 14.86 10.19 1.12
N ALA A 761 16.01 9.70 1.61
CA ALA A 761 17.29 9.77 0.92
C ALA A 761 17.57 8.57 0.01
N LYS A 762 16.93 7.42 0.23
CA LYS A 762 17.17 6.19 -0.56
C LYS A 762 16.99 6.40 -2.06
N GLY A 763 15.94 7.13 -2.47
CA GLY A 763 15.67 7.42 -3.88
C GLY A 763 16.76 8.28 -4.53
N LYS A 764 17.22 9.32 -3.83
CA LYS A 764 18.34 10.18 -4.26
C LYS A 764 19.62 9.35 -4.42
N VAL A 765 20.00 8.56 -3.42
CA VAL A 765 21.21 7.72 -3.45
C VAL A 765 21.18 6.75 -4.63
N MET A 766 20.06 6.05 -4.84
CA MET A 766 19.91 5.10 -5.95
C MET A 766 19.98 5.78 -7.32
N ARG A 767 19.38 6.97 -7.47
CA ARG A 767 19.46 7.75 -8.71
C ARG A 767 20.90 8.15 -9.02
N LEU A 768 21.62 8.71 -8.03
CA LEU A 768 23.00 9.16 -8.21
C LEU A 768 23.97 7.99 -8.49
N LEU A 769 23.82 6.86 -7.79
CA LEU A 769 24.61 5.65 -8.08
C LEU A 769 24.35 5.13 -9.50
N ASN A 770 23.10 5.14 -9.95
CA ASN A 770 22.75 4.74 -11.31
C ASN A 770 23.31 5.68 -12.38
N GLU A 771 23.33 6.99 -12.11
CA GLU A 771 23.91 7.99 -13.01
C GLU A 771 25.44 7.86 -13.08
N GLN A 772 26.11 7.76 -11.92
CA GLN A 772 27.57 7.73 -11.82
C GLN A 772 28.21 6.47 -12.43
N TYR A 773 27.54 5.32 -12.35
CA TYR A 773 28.09 4.03 -12.82
C TYR A 773 27.37 3.48 -14.05
N ARG A 774 26.75 4.35 -14.86
CA ARG A 774 25.98 3.97 -16.06
C ARG A 774 26.75 3.05 -17.03
N ASP A 775 28.05 3.29 -17.21
CA ASP A 775 28.89 2.57 -18.19
C ASP A 775 29.59 1.33 -17.61
N ARG A 776 29.58 1.17 -16.28
CA ARG A 776 30.23 0.04 -15.57
C ARG A 776 29.23 -0.90 -14.90
N ARG A 777 27.94 -0.74 -15.18
CA ARG A 777 26.88 -1.57 -14.60
C ARG A 777 26.67 -2.84 -15.41
N THR A 778 26.38 -3.94 -14.72
CA THR A 778 25.77 -5.09 -15.37
C THR A 778 24.30 -4.81 -15.72
N ARG A 779 23.62 -5.74 -16.38
CA ARG A 779 22.16 -5.71 -16.56
C ARG A 779 21.47 -5.38 -15.22
N GLN A 780 20.62 -4.37 -15.22
CA GLN A 780 19.95 -3.89 -14.01
C GLN A 780 18.83 -4.86 -13.63
N ILE A 781 19.12 -5.76 -12.69
CA ILE A 781 18.19 -6.78 -12.19
C ILE A 781 17.55 -6.29 -10.89
N ASP A 782 18.38 -6.02 -9.87
CA ASP A 782 17.97 -5.53 -8.56
C ASP A 782 19.13 -4.76 -7.92
N GLY A 783 18.83 -3.62 -7.30
CA GLY A 783 19.86 -2.69 -6.83
C GLY A 783 20.77 -2.12 -7.94
N VAL A 784 21.96 -1.69 -7.56
CA VAL A 784 23.03 -1.25 -8.47
C VAL A 784 24.24 -2.18 -8.32
N LYS A 785 24.47 -3.04 -9.33
CA LYS A 785 25.65 -3.90 -9.41
C LYS A 785 26.69 -3.29 -10.34
N VAL A 786 27.85 -2.96 -9.79
CA VAL A 786 28.99 -2.40 -10.52
C VAL A 786 30.00 -3.52 -10.78
N ASP A 787 30.29 -3.75 -12.06
CA ASP A 787 31.30 -4.70 -12.51
C ASP A 787 32.65 -4.02 -12.61
N LEU A 788 33.67 -4.59 -11.95
CA LEU A 788 35.04 -4.10 -11.94
C LEU A 788 36.00 -5.12 -12.54
N GLY A 789 35.52 -5.99 -13.43
CA GLY A 789 36.32 -7.01 -14.11
C GLY A 789 36.43 -8.27 -13.26
N ARG A 790 37.44 -8.38 -12.39
CA ARG A 790 37.59 -9.53 -11.47
C ARG A 790 36.88 -9.34 -10.12
N GLU A 791 36.36 -8.15 -9.87
CA GLU A 791 35.67 -7.77 -8.64
C GLU A 791 34.30 -7.20 -8.98
N TRP A 792 33.38 -7.18 -8.02
CA TRP A 792 32.12 -6.47 -8.17
C TRP A 792 31.58 -6.01 -6.83
N VAL A 793 30.70 -5.01 -6.88
CA VAL A 793 29.92 -4.57 -5.72
C VAL A 793 28.46 -4.40 -6.09
N LEU A 794 27.57 -4.78 -5.18
CA LEU A 794 26.14 -4.60 -5.27
C LEU A 794 25.68 -3.71 -4.12
N VAL A 795 25.03 -2.61 -4.46
CA VAL A 795 24.29 -1.76 -3.51
C VAL A 795 22.81 -2.07 -3.65
N LEU A 796 22.22 -2.63 -2.59
CA LEU A 796 20.84 -3.10 -2.58
C LEU A 796 20.02 -2.38 -1.49
N PRO A 797 18.95 -1.65 -1.83
CA PRO A 797 18.09 -1.02 -0.82
C PRO A 797 17.33 -2.10 -0.03
N ASP A 798 17.27 -1.95 1.30
CA ASP A 798 16.41 -2.80 2.13
C ASP A 798 14.94 -2.38 1.98
N ALA A 799 14.03 -3.36 1.88
CA ALA A 799 12.61 -3.13 1.65
C ALA A 799 11.85 -2.70 2.92
N ASP A 800 12.33 -3.08 4.11
CA ASP A 800 11.61 -2.92 5.38
C ASP A 800 12.31 -1.95 6.35
N ARG A 801 13.61 -1.68 6.14
CA ARG A 801 14.44 -0.89 7.07
C ARG A 801 15.13 0.27 6.36
N PRO A 802 15.40 1.41 7.03
CA PRO A 802 16.09 2.56 6.44
C PRO A 802 17.61 2.32 6.31
N LEU A 803 18.00 1.36 5.47
CA LEU A 803 19.40 1.02 5.19
C LEU A 803 19.58 0.47 3.77
N PHE A 804 20.84 0.41 3.33
CA PHE A 804 21.30 -0.37 2.17
C PHE A 804 22.17 -1.54 2.63
N HIS A 805 22.11 -2.64 1.90
CA HIS A 805 23.10 -3.72 1.94
C HIS A 805 24.15 -3.46 0.86
N VAL A 806 25.42 -3.52 1.25
CA VAL A 806 26.56 -3.43 0.34
C VAL A 806 27.25 -4.79 0.33
N ILE A 807 27.26 -5.43 -0.83
CA ILE A 807 27.82 -6.77 -1.02
C ILE A 807 28.97 -6.66 -2.01
N ALA A 808 30.17 -7.05 -1.62
CA ALA A 808 31.36 -6.95 -2.45
C ALA A 808 32.05 -8.30 -2.58
N GLU A 809 32.56 -8.59 -3.78
CA GLU A 809 33.36 -9.78 -4.06
C GLU A 809 34.72 -9.38 -4.65
N SER A 810 35.77 -10.06 -4.20
CA SER A 810 37.13 -9.91 -4.69
C SER A 810 37.90 -11.24 -4.61
N THR A 811 39.09 -11.29 -5.22
CA THR A 811 40.01 -12.43 -5.16
C THR A 811 40.68 -12.59 -3.80
N SER A 812 40.51 -11.63 -2.89
CA SER A 812 41.01 -11.69 -1.50
C SER A 812 39.96 -11.13 -0.54
N ARG A 813 40.01 -11.57 0.72
CA ARG A 813 39.08 -11.08 1.76
C ARG A 813 39.31 -9.60 2.06
N GLU A 814 40.57 -9.17 2.10
CA GLU A 814 40.98 -7.79 2.32
C GLU A 814 40.50 -6.88 1.19
N GLY A 815 40.61 -7.33 -0.06
CA GLY A 815 40.09 -6.61 -1.22
C GLY A 815 38.57 -6.45 -1.19
N ALA A 816 37.84 -7.51 -0.85
CA ALA A 816 36.38 -7.48 -0.73
C ALA A 816 35.93 -6.52 0.39
N GLN A 817 36.62 -6.52 1.53
CA GLN A 817 36.35 -5.60 2.63
C GLN A 817 36.62 -4.14 2.23
N ALA A 818 37.79 -3.87 1.63
CA ALA A 818 38.14 -2.53 1.17
C ALA A 818 37.13 -1.98 0.15
N LEU A 819 36.61 -2.84 -0.74
CA LEU A 819 35.58 -2.47 -1.71
C LEU A 819 34.24 -2.16 -1.03
N ALA A 820 33.82 -2.97 -0.06
CA ALA A 820 32.61 -2.74 0.72
C ALA A 820 32.67 -1.41 1.52
N ASP A 821 33.81 -1.12 2.14
CA ASP A 821 34.02 0.09 2.93
C ASP A 821 34.03 1.34 2.04
N LYS A 822 34.67 1.27 0.87
CA LYS A 822 34.66 2.34 -0.14
C LYS A 822 33.23 2.72 -0.55
N TYR A 823 32.39 1.74 -0.87
CA TYR A 823 31.02 1.99 -1.30
C TYR A 823 30.11 2.42 -0.14
N THR A 824 30.40 1.96 1.09
CA THR A 824 29.74 2.47 2.30
C THR A 824 30.04 3.97 2.50
N GLY A 825 31.31 4.37 2.35
CA GLY A 825 31.72 5.78 2.40
C GLY A 825 31.05 6.63 1.31
N LEU A 826 30.97 6.10 0.08
CA LEU A 826 30.28 6.76 -1.02
C LEU A 826 28.79 6.98 -0.71
N ILE A 827 28.08 5.96 -0.23
CA ILE A 827 26.66 6.06 0.12
C ILE A 827 26.46 7.11 1.22
N ASN A 828 27.30 7.15 2.25
CA ASN A 828 27.25 8.20 3.28
C ASN A 828 27.48 9.61 2.70
N GLY A 829 28.34 9.75 1.69
CA GLY A 829 28.54 11.01 0.98
C GLY A 829 27.32 11.45 0.18
N LEU A 830 26.67 10.53 -0.54
CA LEU A 830 25.50 10.81 -1.39
C LEU A 830 24.22 11.12 -0.60
N GLN A 831 24.19 10.78 0.69
CA GLN A 831 23.09 11.11 1.60
C GLN A 831 23.06 12.59 1.98
N ARG A 832 24.22 13.25 2.03
CA ARG A 832 24.34 14.69 2.27
C ARG A 832 23.93 15.46 1.03
#